data_AF-A0A137Q6R4-F1
#
_entry.id   AF-A0A137Q6R4-F1
#
_cell.length_a   1.000
_cell.length_b   1.000
_cell.length_c   1.000
_cell.angle_alpha   90.00
_cell.angle_beta   90.00
_cell.angle_gamma   90.00
#
_symmetry.space_group_name_H-M   'P 1'
#
loop_
_entity.id
_entity.type
_entity.pdbx_description
1 polymer ?
#
loop_
_entity_poly.entity_id
_entity_poly.type
_entity_poly.pdbx_seq_one_letter_code
_entity_poly.pdbx_strand_id
1 'polypeptide(L)'
;MALKFQALLFSFFVGIQVALGVVLLNNLEDFPHEANDYDFVIVGGGLAGSVVATRLGENPTSRILVIEAGPEEIFETRVPGLWPTLAQTRVDWNFTTTPQQGLNGRTVEYPRAKMLGGCSSHNGMVYTRGSSDDWDRYARMAGNTGLTWKNILPVMFKVSLSKTSTGKIGANIHLANTRDFYQTEHLTKPVPSGHLDPTVHGKSGKVSVAAPFSNIAFNNMLLQASAELKEEFPFLLDMNAGRAIGIGWVQSTVDNGERSSAVTGYLNETSNNVHALLNTLATRVFPVNQTGLEFRGVEVAANAQGPRRQIIAKKEVIVSGGAINTPQVLLNSGIGSSEELKKFGILTLVNNPSVGKNFSDQTSTPVAFAARTQSTDFDQQAALKQWNESRTGPLSRSLLTNHITWVRLPANSPPFQSGFIDPTGGPNSPHIEMIWTSLNTISSSTADPASTPQVSSGGSITLASSDPFDQPLIDFGMFIEPMDIAIAREGIRSARRLYSAPGVKDSVLGTTSPAANVTSDEELDAYIRNVTSPLGHVLGTAAMSPRNASWGVVDPDFRVKGTKGLRIVDASVIKLEIDSFSGYRIYPSKGTLFVRSDSKVFRFASSKNASLFRQRKNPRKIAWTQVYRRMHKKGITEEVAKKRSRRTVKHQRGIVGADLNLIASKRNEIPAVRLQQRMATITKAKNEKKEKEAKKTSSKPSRPAQPSGPKVSKQQMKGGKGGR
;
A
#
# COMPACT_ATOMS: atom_id res chain seq x y z
N MET A 1 -5.07 -79.15 27.97
CA MET A 1 -6.01 -78.05 27.66
C MET A 1 -5.58 -76.85 28.51
N ALA A 2 -4.62 -76.10 27.97
CA ALA A 2 -3.93 -75.02 28.65
C ALA A 2 -4.68 -73.71 28.42
N LEU A 3 -4.99 -72.96 29.47
CA LEU A 3 -5.07 -71.49 29.43
C LEU A 3 -5.35 -70.94 30.84
N LYS A 4 -4.31 -70.81 31.68
CA LYS A 4 -4.25 -69.87 32.80
C LYS A 4 -2.78 -69.65 33.16
N PHE A 5 -2.15 -68.63 32.57
CA PHE A 5 -1.04 -67.84 33.13
C PHE A 5 -0.53 -66.90 32.05
N GLN A 6 -0.95 -65.64 32.08
CA GLN A 6 -0.07 -64.47 31.96
C GLN A 6 -0.89 -63.18 32.07
N ALA A 7 -0.89 -62.64 33.29
CA ALA A 7 -1.10 -61.23 33.55
C ALA A 7 0.15 -60.44 33.11
N LEU A 8 -0.02 -59.12 32.95
CA LEU A 8 0.92 -58.08 32.51
C LEU A 8 1.06 -57.90 30.99
N LEU A 9 0.20 -57.04 30.42
CA LEU A 9 0.56 -55.99 29.44
C LEU A 9 -0.71 -55.22 29.05
N PHE A 10 -1.29 -54.47 29.99
CA PHE A 10 -2.17 -53.34 29.66
C PHE A 10 -1.36 -52.06 29.93
N SER A 11 -0.50 -51.73 28.97
CA SER A 11 0.17 -50.43 28.97
C SER A 11 -0.87 -49.34 28.81
N PHE A 12 -0.96 -48.49 29.83
CA PHE A 12 -1.53 -47.14 29.76
C PHE A 12 -0.88 -46.37 28.60
N PHE A 13 -1.46 -46.41 27.41
CA PHE A 13 -1.28 -45.33 26.44
C PHE A 13 -2.34 -44.26 26.74
N VAL A 14 -2.07 -43.44 27.76
CA VAL A 14 -2.60 -42.07 27.74
C VAL A 14 -1.87 -41.42 26.58
N GLY A 15 -2.50 -41.44 25.41
CA GLY A 15 -2.09 -40.61 24.30
C GLY A 15 -2.16 -39.17 24.82
N ILE A 16 -1.02 -38.61 25.19
CA ILE A 16 -0.85 -37.16 25.23
C ILE A 16 -1.08 -36.74 23.78
N GLN A 17 -2.30 -36.35 23.48
CA GLN A 17 -2.60 -35.61 22.27
C GLN A 17 -1.90 -34.28 22.48
N VAL A 18 -0.61 -34.23 22.10
CA VAL A 18 0.15 -32.99 22.07
C VAL A 18 -0.65 -32.11 21.13
N ALA A 19 -1.32 -31.09 21.69
CA ALA A 19 -2.03 -30.12 20.90
C ALA A 19 -1.00 -29.50 19.96
N LEU A 20 -1.06 -29.88 18.69
CA LEU A 20 -0.28 -29.26 17.63
C LEU A 20 -0.91 -27.89 17.37
N GLY A 21 -0.08 -26.86 17.30
CA GLY A 21 -0.50 -25.48 17.10
C GLY A 21 -0.15 -24.56 18.27
N VAL A 22 -0.26 -23.26 17.99
CA VAL A 22 -0.07 -22.19 18.97
C VAL A 22 -1.10 -22.28 20.11
N VAL A 23 -0.66 -22.02 21.34
CA VAL A 23 -1.57 -21.91 22.49
C VAL A 23 -2.22 -20.53 22.48
N LEU A 24 -3.54 -20.48 22.29
CA LEU A 24 -4.29 -19.23 22.29
C LEU A 24 -4.70 -18.82 23.70
N LEU A 25 -4.38 -17.59 24.08
CA LEU A 25 -4.86 -16.91 25.28
C LEU A 25 -5.79 -15.79 24.78
N ASN A 26 -7.09 -15.96 24.95
CA ASN A 26 -8.08 -15.13 24.27
C ASN A 26 -8.13 -13.71 24.83
N ASN A 27 -7.82 -13.53 26.11
CA ASN A 27 -7.86 -12.23 26.77
C ASN A 27 -6.68 -12.04 27.71
N LEU A 28 -6.42 -10.78 28.09
CA LEU A 28 -5.35 -10.43 29.03
C LEU A 28 -5.50 -11.12 30.41
N GLU A 29 -6.72 -11.50 30.79
CA GLU A 29 -7.00 -12.25 32.03
C GLU A 29 -6.52 -13.70 31.96
N ASP A 30 -6.51 -14.31 30.77
CA ASP A 30 -6.00 -15.67 30.55
C ASP A 30 -4.46 -15.72 30.65
N PHE A 31 -3.80 -14.55 30.58
CA PHE A 31 -2.36 -14.46 30.74
C PHE A 31 -1.97 -14.70 32.21
N PRO A 32 -1.16 -15.73 32.52
CA PRO A 32 -0.87 -16.10 33.90
C PRO A 32 -0.14 -14.97 34.64
N HIS A 33 -0.56 -14.67 35.86
CA HIS A 33 0.00 -13.60 36.67
C HIS A 33 1.51 -13.75 36.96
N GLU A 34 2.03 -14.99 36.96
CA GLU A 34 3.44 -15.31 37.21
C GLU A 34 4.24 -15.63 35.93
N ALA A 35 3.63 -15.56 34.74
CA ALA A 35 4.27 -15.97 33.48
C ALA A 35 5.23 -14.91 32.90
N ASN A 36 6.35 -14.70 33.59
CA ASN A 36 7.47 -13.88 33.10
C ASN A 36 8.57 -14.71 32.40
N ASP A 37 8.26 -15.94 31.98
CA ASP A 37 9.27 -16.91 31.57
C ASP A 37 9.57 -16.95 30.06
N TYR A 38 9.13 -15.96 29.28
CA TYR A 38 9.31 -15.96 27.83
C TYR A 38 10.70 -15.46 27.41
N ASP A 39 11.37 -16.23 26.55
CA ASP A 39 12.62 -15.82 25.93
C ASP A 39 12.43 -14.62 25.00
N PHE A 40 11.38 -14.70 24.19
CA PHE A 40 11.04 -13.70 23.18
C PHE A 40 9.59 -13.28 23.33
N VAL A 41 9.38 -11.96 23.26
CA VAL A 41 8.05 -11.36 23.19
C VAL A 41 7.90 -10.64 21.86
N ILE A 42 6.92 -11.04 21.07
CA ILE A 42 6.62 -10.52 19.73
C ILE A 42 5.41 -9.61 19.84
N VAL A 43 5.56 -8.34 19.48
CA VAL A 43 4.51 -7.34 19.47
C VAL A 43 3.88 -7.27 18.09
N GLY A 44 2.69 -7.84 17.92
CA GLY A 44 1.97 -7.99 16.67
C GLY A 44 2.07 -9.42 16.13
N GLY A 45 0.94 -10.11 16.11
CA GLY A 45 0.77 -11.45 15.56
C GLY A 45 0.46 -11.46 14.07
N GLY A 46 0.87 -10.42 13.33
CA GLY A 46 0.71 -10.31 11.88
C GLY A 46 1.67 -11.20 11.09
N LEU A 47 1.67 -11.08 9.75
CA LEU A 47 2.46 -11.90 8.83
C LEU A 47 3.89 -12.17 9.32
N ALA A 48 4.67 -11.12 9.55
CA ALA A 48 6.07 -11.28 9.97
C ALA A 48 6.21 -11.78 11.41
N GLY A 49 5.32 -11.35 12.31
CA GLY A 49 5.27 -11.81 13.70
C GLY A 49 5.01 -13.31 13.81
N SER A 50 4.03 -13.83 13.06
CA SER A 50 3.72 -15.27 12.95
C SER A 50 4.93 -16.07 12.46
N VAL A 51 5.62 -15.61 11.41
CA VAL A 51 6.82 -16.27 10.88
C VAL A 51 7.93 -16.33 11.93
N VAL A 52 8.23 -15.20 12.57
CA VAL A 52 9.28 -15.12 13.60
C VAL A 52 8.93 -16.01 14.79
N ALA A 53 7.67 -16.00 15.24
CA ALA A 53 7.20 -16.82 16.35
C ALA A 53 7.43 -18.30 16.08
N THR A 54 7.00 -18.78 14.90
CA THR A 54 7.17 -20.16 14.50
C THR A 54 8.64 -20.54 14.38
N ARG A 55 9.48 -19.71 13.72
CA ARG A 55 10.91 -20.04 13.52
C ARG A 55 11.71 -20.02 14.82
N LEU A 56 11.38 -19.15 15.77
CA LEU A 56 12.00 -19.20 17.11
C LEU A 56 11.47 -20.38 17.92
N GLY A 57 10.18 -20.71 17.77
CA GLY A 57 9.53 -21.84 18.42
C GLY A 57 9.99 -23.22 17.94
N GLU A 58 10.63 -23.31 16.77
CA GLU A 58 11.31 -24.54 16.30
C GLU A 58 12.40 -25.03 17.28
N ASN A 59 12.94 -24.14 18.12
CA ASN A 59 13.73 -24.56 19.27
C ASN A 59 12.80 -24.87 20.47
N PRO A 60 12.65 -26.14 20.88
CA PRO A 60 11.70 -26.53 21.93
C PRO A 60 12.07 -25.99 23.32
N THR A 61 13.31 -25.52 23.52
CA THR A 61 13.75 -24.90 24.78
C THR A 61 13.41 -23.42 24.86
N SER A 62 13.00 -22.79 23.75
CA SER A 62 12.62 -21.38 23.73
C SER A 62 11.12 -21.23 23.98
N ARG A 63 10.75 -20.27 24.84
CA ARG A 63 9.36 -19.88 25.08
C ARG A 63 9.04 -18.57 24.38
N ILE A 64 8.00 -18.58 23.54
CA ILE A 64 7.64 -17.45 22.69
C ILE A 64 6.25 -16.95 23.06
N LEU A 65 6.12 -15.64 23.30
CA LEU A 65 4.83 -14.97 23.44
C LEU A 65 4.60 -14.04 22.26
N VAL A 66 3.47 -14.19 21.59
CA VAL A 66 2.94 -13.24 20.62
C VAL A 66 1.85 -12.43 21.29
N ILE A 67 1.89 -11.10 21.17
CA ILE A 67 0.84 -10.18 21.64
C ILE A 67 0.14 -9.62 20.41
N GLU A 68 -1.15 -9.89 20.26
CA GLU A 68 -1.97 -9.45 19.13
C GLU A 68 -3.16 -8.62 19.60
N ALA A 69 -3.34 -7.46 18.96
CA ALA A 69 -4.37 -6.50 19.33
C ALA A 69 -5.78 -6.96 18.92
N GLY A 70 -5.88 -7.78 17.88
CA GLY A 70 -7.12 -8.35 17.39
C GLY A 70 -7.43 -9.77 17.88
N PRO A 71 -8.58 -10.31 17.46
CA PRO A 71 -8.96 -11.69 17.71
C PRO A 71 -8.22 -12.66 16.76
N GLU A 72 -8.58 -13.93 16.83
CA GLU A 72 -8.23 -14.93 15.82
C GLU A 72 -8.88 -14.66 14.45
N GLU A 73 -8.50 -15.45 13.44
CA GLU A 73 -9.10 -15.42 12.10
C GLU A 73 -10.61 -15.74 12.14
N ILE A 74 -11.41 -14.98 11.40
CA ILE A 74 -12.87 -15.18 11.28
C ILE A 74 -13.23 -15.98 10.02
N PHE A 75 -14.45 -16.49 9.92
CA PHE A 75 -14.88 -17.35 8.80
C PHE A 75 -14.56 -16.76 7.42
N GLU A 76 -14.85 -15.48 7.21
CA GLU A 76 -14.65 -14.76 5.94
C GLU A 76 -13.18 -14.72 5.51
N THR A 77 -12.24 -14.80 6.46
CA THR A 77 -10.79 -14.83 6.14
C THR A 77 -10.41 -16.09 5.38
N ARG A 78 -11.13 -17.20 5.58
CA ARG A 78 -10.86 -18.49 4.94
C ARG A 78 -11.25 -18.51 3.48
N VAL A 79 -12.31 -17.77 3.12
CA VAL A 79 -12.91 -17.79 1.78
C VAL A 79 -12.21 -16.76 0.89
N PRO A 80 -11.42 -17.17 -0.13
CA PRO A 80 -10.65 -16.23 -0.94
C PRO A 80 -11.50 -15.10 -1.54
N GLY A 81 -12.67 -15.41 -2.12
CA GLY A 81 -13.52 -14.42 -2.78
C GLY A 81 -14.22 -13.43 -1.86
N LEU A 82 -14.17 -13.62 -0.54
CA LEU A 82 -14.77 -12.70 0.45
C LEU A 82 -13.78 -11.66 0.99
N TRP A 83 -12.51 -11.66 0.58
CA TRP A 83 -11.53 -10.71 1.10
C TRP A 83 -11.95 -9.22 1.04
N PRO A 84 -12.72 -8.72 0.04
CA PRO A 84 -13.13 -7.31 0.00
C PRO A 84 -14.08 -6.94 1.14
N THR A 85 -14.78 -7.91 1.74
CA THR A 85 -15.75 -7.66 2.82
C THR A 85 -15.10 -7.47 4.19
N LEU A 86 -13.78 -7.68 4.30
CA LEU A 86 -13.04 -7.60 5.56
C LEU A 86 -12.64 -6.17 5.95
N ALA A 87 -12.58 -5.25 4.99
CA ALA A 87 -12.30 -3.84 5.25
C ALA A 87 -13.47 -3.16 5.96
N GLN A 88 -13.20 -2.15 6.79
CA GLN A 88 -14.22 -1.42 7.55
C GLN A 88 -15.05 -2.28 8.53
N THR A 89 -14.48 -3.39 9.00
CA THR A 89 -15.11 -4.30 9.96
C THR A 89 -14.41 -4.28 11.32
N ARG A 90 -14.86 -5.14 12.24
CA ARG A 90 -14.24 -5.32 13.58
C ARG A 90 -12.81 -5.87 13.52
N VAL A 91 -12.41 -6.46 12.39
CA VAL A 91 -11.08 -7.05 12.17
C VAL A 91 -10.20 -6.17 11.27
N ASP A 92 -10.63 -4.92 11.03
CA ASP A 92 -9.85 -3.86 10.43
C ASP A 92 -9.54 -2.81 11.52
N TRP A 93 -8.34 -2.25 11.48
CA TRP A 93 -7.96 -1.09 12.29
C TRP A 93 -8.77 0.16 11.94
N ASN A 94 -9.35 0.21 10.74
CA ASN A 94 -10.16 1.32 10.24
C ASN A 94 -9.37 2.63 10.24
N PHE A 95 -8.09 2.57 9.86
CA PHE A 95 -7.27 3.77 9.76
C PHE A 95 -7.80 4.69 8.66
N THR A 96 -7.59 5.98 8.87
CA THR A 96 -7.80 7.00 7.84
C THR A 96 -6.56 7.87 7.72
N THR A 97 -6.36 8.44 6.54
CA THR A 97 -5.28 9.41 6.32
C THR A 97 -5.66 10.77 6.91
N THR A 98 -4.65 11.57 7.25
CA THR A 98 -4.80 13.02 7.29
C THR A 98 -5.24 13.55 5.90
N PRO A 99 -5.84 14.75 5.82
CA PRO A 99 -6.20 15.36 4.54
C PRO A 99 -5.00 15.43 3.58
N GLN A 100 -5.08 14.71 2.45
CA GLN A 100 -3.98 14.59 1.50
C GLN A 100 -3.95 15.79 0.55
N GLN A 101 -2.93 16.64 0.66
CA GLN A 101 -2.81 17.85 -0.16
C GLN A 101 -2.84 17.54 -1.66
N GLY A 102 -2.11 16.51 -2.11
CA GLY A 102 -2.10 16.13 -3.53
C GLY A 102 -3.36 15.42 -4.01
N LEU A 103 -4.32 15.13 -3.12
CA LEU A 103 -5.63 14.56 -3.44
C LEU A 103 -6.78 15.54 -3.14
N ASN A 104 -6.56 16.84 -3.33
CA ASN A 104 -7.56 17.89 -3.10
C ASN A 104 -8.10 17.92 -1.65
N GLY A 105 -7.27 17.56 -0.67
CA GLY A 105 -7.64 17.54 0.75
C GLY A 105 -8.54 16.38 1.16
N ARG A 106 -8.67 15.33 0.33
CA ARG A 106 -9.40 14.11 0.72
C ARG A 106 -8.70 13.41 1.88
N THR A 107 -9.49 12.96 2.84
CA THR A 107 -9.12 11.88 3.76
C THR A 107 -9.54 10.57 3.13
N VAL A 108 -8.64 9.58 3.16
CA VAL A 108 -8.86 8.28 2.52
C VAL A 108 -8.78 7.17 3.56
N GLU A 109 -9.61 6.15 3.39
CA GLU A 109 -9.57 4.93 4.21
C GLU A 109 -8.28 4.15 3.93
N TYR A 110 -7.73 3.52 4.97
CA TYR A 110 -6.51 2.73 4.86
C TYR A 110 -6.64 1.41 5.63
N PRO A 111 -7.34 0.41 5.06
CA PRO A 111 -7.63 -0.85 5.73
C PRO A 111 -6.35 -1.59 6.12
N ARG A 112 -6.21 -1.98 7.39
CA ARG A 112 -5.15 -2.86 7.92
C ARG A 112 -5.78 -3.89 8.85
N ALA A 113 -5.47 -5.16 8.66
CA ALA A 113 -6.03 -6.21 9.50
C ALA A 113 -5.61 -6.05 10.98
N LYS A 114 -6.59 -6.14 11.87
CA LYS A 114 -6.48 -6.22 13.32
C LYS A 114 -6.96 -7.61 13.75
N MET A 115 -6.11 -8.61 13.56
CA MET A 115 -6.35 -10.03 13.90
C MET A 115 -5.04 -10.81 13.81
N LEU A 116 -5.01 -12.03 14.37
CA LEU A 116 -3.92 -12.97 14.17
C LEU A 116 -3.70 -13.26 12.68
N GLY A 117 -2.44 -13.32 12.25
CA GLY A 117 -2.04 -13.38 10.84
C GLY A 117 -1.98 -12.01 10.14
N GLY A 118 -2.61 -10.99 10.73
CA GLY A 118 -2.59 -9.62 10.25
C GLY A 118 -3.01 -9.54 8.78
N CYS A 119 -2.32 -8.70 8.00
CA CYS A 119 -2.74 -8.46 6.61
C CYS A 119 -2.66 -9.71 5.71
N SER A 120 -1.95 -10.77 6.10
CA SER A 120 -1.98 -12.04 5.34
C SER A 120 -3.35 -12.72 5.38
N SER A 121 -4.13 -12.46 6.44
CA SER A 121 -5.47 -13.00 6.67
C SER A 121 -6.58 -12.16 6.03
N HIS A 122 -6.27 -10.94 5.54
CA HIS A 122 -7.26 -10.06 4.91
C HIS A 122 -6.97 -9.68 3.45
N ASN A 123 -5.75 -9.90 2.95
CA ASN A 123 -5.33 -9.34 1.66
C ASN A 123 -6.00 -10.02 0.45
N GLY A 124 -5.78 -9.48 -0.75
CA GLY A 124 -6.20 -10.07 -2.02
C GLY A 124 -5.38 -11.30 -2.48
N MET A 125 -4.54 -11.87 -1.62
CA MET A 125 -3.75 -13.09 -1.82
C MET A 125 -2.75 -13.09 -2.99
N VAL A 126 -2.66 -12.04 -3.80
CA VAL A 126 -1.69 -11.94 -4.91
C VAL A 126 -0.26 -12.21 -4.39
N TYR A 127 0.44 -13.13 -5.04
CA TYR A 127 1.79 -13.53 -4.71
C TYR A 127 2.78 -12.95 -5.73
N THR A 128 3.47 -11.89 -5.34
CA THR A 128 4.52 -11.23 -6.13
C THR A 128 5.79 -11.02 -5.30
N ARG A 129 6.95 -11.32 -5.88
CA ARG A 129 8.26 -11.15 -5.24
C ARG A 129 8.88 -9.78 -5.49
N GLY A 130 8.40 -9.03 -6.48
CA GLY A 130 9.07 -7.83 -6.99
C GLY A 130 10.21 -8.16 -7.96
N SER A 131 10.85 -7.12 -8.49
CA SER A 131 11.94 -7.30 -9.45
C SER A 131 13.27 -7.60 -8.76
N SER A 132 14.19 -8.24 -9.48
CA SER A 132 15.56 -8.46 -9.02
C SER A 132 16.26 -7.14 -8.65
N ASP A 133 15.99 -6.08 -9.41
CA ASP A 133 16.57 -4.76 -9.17
C ASP A 133 16.11 -4.14 -7.84
N ASP A 134 14.88 -4.43 -7.40
CA ASP A 134 14.35 -3.96 -6.10
C ASP A 134 15.10 -4.60 -4.94
N TRP A 135 15.32 -5.91 -4.99
CA TRP A 135 16.07 -6.65 -3.97
C TRP A 135 17.53 -6.22 -3.90
N ASP A 136 18.19 -6.07 -5.05
CA ASP A 136 19.55 -5.56 -5.12
C ASP A 136 19.63 -4.11 -4.62
N ARG A 137 18.58 -3.31 -4.81
CA ARG A 137 18.48 -1.97 -4.22
C ARG A 137 18.36 -2.03 -2.70
N TYR A 138 17.49 -2.88 -2.14
CA TYR A 138 17.37 -3.07 -0.70
C TYR A 138 18.69 -3.53 -0.07
N ALA A 139 19.39 -4.47 -0.72
CA ALA A 139 20.70 -4.95 -0.29
C ALA A 139 21.73 -3.82 -0.18
N ARG A 140 21.82 -2.97 -1.21
CA ARG A 140 22.72 -1.80 -1.20
C ARG A 140 22.32 -0.79 -0.13
N MET A 141 21.03 -0.51 0.00
CA MET A 141 20.52 0.47 0.95
C MET A 141 20.75 0.06 2.40
N ALA A 142 20.60 -1.22 2.72
CA ALA A 142 20.90 -1.76 4.03
C ALA A 142 22.41 -1.96 4.25
N GLY A 143 23.20 -2.07 3.18
CA GLY A 143 24.58 -2.59 3.28
C GLY A 143 24.59 -4.07 3.65
N ASN A 144 23.61 -4.84 3.17
CA ASN A 144 23.43 -6.26 3.46
C ASN A 144 23.33 -7.07 2.15
N THR A 145 24.42 -7.74 1.78
CA THR A 145 24.45 -8.58 0.57
C THR A 145 23.54 -9.80 0.66
N GLY A 146 23.09 -10.21 1.85
CA GLY A 146 22.11 -11.29 2.02
C GLY A 146 20.75 -10.99 1.39
N LEU A 147 20.44 -9.71 1.15
CA LEU A 147 19.19 -9.27 0.51
C LEU A 147 19.27 -9.17 -1.02
N THR A 148 20.42 -9.42 -1.64
CA THR A 148 20.51 -9.39 -3.12
C THR A 148 19.59 -10.44 -3.72
N TRP A 149 19.09 -10.20 -4.93
CA TRP A 149 18.18 -11.14 -5.61
C TRP A 149 18.75 -12.57 -5.62
N LYS A 150 20.04 -12.68 -5.97
CA LYS A 150 20.79 -13.94 -5.99
C LYS A 150 20.73 -14.69 -4.66
N ASN A 151 20.80 -13.99 -3.53
CA ASN A 151 20.89 -14.59 -2.21
C ASN A 151 19.52 -14.80 -1.56
N ILE A 152 18.56 -13.93 -1.84
CA ILE A 152 17.22 -13.99 -1.24
C ILE A 152 16.28 -14.96 -1.98
N LEU A 153 16.45 -15.15 -3.30
CA LEU A 153 15.57 -16.02 -4.08
C LEU A 153 15.54 -17.48 -3.55
N PRO A 154 16.68 -18.13 -3.22
CA PRO A 154 16.65 -19.44 -2.58
C PRO A 154 15.97 -19.46 -1.21
N VAL A 155 15.97 -18.33 -0.48
CA VAL A 155 15.24 -18.20 0.80
C VAL A 155 13.73 -18.13 0.54
N MET A 156 13.29 -17.40 -0.49
CA MET A 156 11.88 -17.34 -0.88
C MET A 156 11.33 -18.71 -1.28
N PHE A 157 12.15 -19.57 -1.90
CA PHE A 157 11.74 -20.96 -2.18
C PHE A 157 11.48 -21.79 -0.92
N LYS A 158 12.13 -21.46 0.20
CA LYS A 158 11.86 -22.10 1.50
C LYS A 158 10.59 -21.57 2.18
N VAL A 159 10.02 -20.48 1.68
CA VAL A 159 8.78 -19.86 2.20
C VAL A 159 7.56 -20.39 1.48
N SER A 160 7.61 -20.55 0.15
CA SER A 160 6.48 -20.97 -0.67
C SER A 160 6.47 -22.47 -1.00
N LEU A 161 5.30 -23.10 -0.96
CA LEU A 161 5.00 -24.38 -1.59
C LEU A 161 4.10 -24.14 -2.80
N SER A 162 4.68 -24.22 -4.00
CA SER A 162 3.89 -24.13 -5.23
C SER A 162 3.27 -25.48 -5.56
N LYS A 163 1.95 -25.53 -5.66
CA LYS A 163 1.21 -26.74 -6.02
C LYS A 163 0.75 -26.65 -7.47
N THR A 164 1.09 -27.66 -8.27
CA THR A 164 0.42 -27.92 -9.55
C THR A 164 -0.83 -28.77 -9.29
N SER A 165 -1.84 -28.70 -10.18
CA SER A 165 -3.13 -29.41 -10.05
C SER A 165 -3.04 -30.95 -9.99
N THR A 166 -1.85 -31.53 -10.14
CA THR A 166 -1.61 -32.98 -10.01
C THR A 166 -1.17 -33.43 -8.63
N GLY A 167 -1.05 -32.53 -7.66
CA GLY A 167 -0.41 -32.84 -6.38
C GLY A 167 1.12 -32.95 -6.53
N LYS A 168 1.81 -32.39 -5.54
CA LYS A 168 3.23 -32.54 -5.19
C LYS A 168 4.24 -32.76 -6.33
N ILE A 169 5.15 -31.80 -6.52
CA ILE A 169 6.51 -32.12 -6.99
C ILE A 169 7.32 -32.56 -5.76
N GLY A 170 7.26 -33.84 -5.41
CA GLY A 170 8.16 -34.44 -4.40
C GLY A 170 7.53 -35.49 -3.49
N ALA A 171 7.92 -36.75 -3.73
CA ALA A 171 7.99 -37.93 -2.86
C ALA A 171 6.95 -38.14 -1.73
N ASN A 172 6.22 -39.26 -1.86
CA ASN A 172 5.73 -40.17 -0.82
C ASN A 172 5.08 -39.55 0.43
N ILE A 173 3.75 -39.43 0.41
CA ILE A 173 2.86 -39.75 1.55
C ILE A 173 1.51 -40.16 0.94
N HIS A 174 1.13 -41.42 1.17
CA HIS A 174 -0.21 -41.95 0.95
C HIS A 174 -1.23 -41.18 1.79
N LEU A 175 -2.21 -40.55 1.16
CA LEU A 175 -3.56 -40.46 1.71
C LEU A 175 -4.57 -40.56 0.56
N ALA A 176 -5.44 -41.55 0.69
CA ALA A 176 -6.54 -41.88 -0.21
C ALA A 176 -7.48 -40.67 -0.42
N ASN A 177 -8.09 -40.63 -1.61
CA ASN A 177 -9.21 -39.77 -2.02
C ASN A 177 -8.93 -38.34 -2.49
N THR A 178 -7.82 -38.08 -3.20
CA THR A 178 -7.60 -36.83 -3.96
C THR A 178 -7.96 -36.92 -5.45
N ARG A 179 -8.74 -37.93 -5.87
CA ARG A 179 -8.99 -38.23 -7.29
C ARG A 179 -10.17 -37.49 -7.94
N ASP A 180 -10.93 -36.70 -7.20
CA ASP A 180 -12.14 -36.00 -7.72
C ASP A 180 -12.01 -34.46 -7.77
N PHE A 181 -10.83 -33.89 -7.50
CA PHE A 181 -10.65 -32.45 -7.22
C PHE A 181 -10.61 -31.49 -8.45
N TYR A 182 -10.82 -31.97 -9.68
CA TYR A 182 -10.71 -31.12 -10.89
C TYR A 182 -11.72 -31.43 -12.01
N GLN A 183 -12.76 -32.21 -11.74
CA GLN A 183 -13.80 -32.51 -12.73
C GLN A 183 -15.16 -32.02 -12.25
N THR A 184 -15.53 -30.81 -12.64
CA THR A 184 -16.86 -30.53 -13.19
C THR A 184 -16.79 -29.20 -13.95
N GLU A 185 -16.92 -29.33 -15.27
CA GLU A 185 -16.90 -28.32 -16.33
C GLU A 185 -15.53 -27.66 -16.65
N HIS A 186 -14.76 -28.39 -17.47
CA HIS A 186 -13.66 -27.92 -18.33
C HIS A 186 -12.29 -27.51 -17.73
N LEU A 187 -12.00 -27.76 -16.45
CA LEU A 187 -10.67 -27.51 -15.85
C LEU A 187 -9.77 -28.77 -15.78
N THR A 188 -9.79 -29.63 -16.81
CA THR A 188 -9.16 -30.96 -16.82
C THR A 188 -7.70 -31.01 -17.31
N LYS A 189 -6.92 -29.94 -17.19
CA LYS A 189 -5.49 -29.98 -17.57
C LYS A 189 -4.59 -29.62 -16.40
N PRO A 190 -3.33 -30.15 -16.36
CA PRO A 190 -2.27 -29.59 -15.50
C PRO A 190 -2.27 -28.06 -15.64
N VAL A 191 -1.66 -27.32 -14.70
CA VAL A 191 -1.30 -25.90 -14.96
C VAL A 191 -0.84 -25.85 -16.41
N PRO A 192 -1.57 -25.17 -17.32
CA PRO A 192 -1.26 -25.29 -18.74
C PRO A 192 0.21 -24.92 -18.88
N SER A 193 0.97 -25.74 -19.61
CA SER A 193 2.32 -25.38 -20.02
C SER A 193 2.27 -23.93 -20.50
N GLY A 194 2.87 -22.99 -19.75
CA GLY A 194 2.79 -21.56 -20.06
C GLY A 194 2.12 -20.63 -19.06
N HIS A 195 1.61 -21.05 -17.88
CA HIS A 195 1.05 -20.08 -16.90
C HIS A 195 2.04 -19.64 -15.80
N LEU A 196 3.04 -20.46 -15.52
CA LEU A 196 4.13 -20.18 -14.58
C LEU A 196 5.36 -20.99 -14.98
N ASP A 197 6.53 -20.59 -14.47
CA ASP A 197 7.78 -21.32 -14.63
C ASP A 197 8.11 -22.09 -13.34
N PRO A 198 7.96 -23.43 -13.31
CA PRO A 198 8.16 -24.20 -12.09
C PRO A 198 9.62 -24.19 -11.59
N THR A 199 10.59 -23.74 -12.40
CA THR A 199 12.00 -23.64 -11.99
C THR A 199 12.26 -22.48 -11.04
N VAL A 200 11.37 -21.47 -11.03
CA VAL A 200 11.47 -20.31 -10.15
C VAL A 200 10.52 -20.42 -8.95
N HIS A 201 10.17 -21.63 -8.50
CA HIS A 201 9.22 -21.82 -7.39
C HIS A 201 9.69 -22.80 -6.32
N GLY A 202 9.34 -22.46 -5.08
CA GLY A 202 9.57 -23.31 -3.92
C GLY A 202 8.66 -24.53 -3.92
N LYS A 203 9.19 -25.67 -3.47
CA LYS A 203 8.50 -26.98 -3.49
C LYS A 203 8.22 -27.55 -2.10
N SER A 204 8.60 -26.84 -1.05
CA SER A 204 8.55 -27.36 0.33
C SER A 204 8.34 -26.27 1.39
N GLY A 205 7.93 -25.07 0.98
CA GLY A 205 7.66 -23.98 1.91
C GLY A 205 6.37 -24.16 2.70
N LYS A 206 6.11 -23.21 3.60
CA LYS A 206 4.97 -23.20 4.54
C LYS A 206 3.72 -22.52 3.97
N VAL A 207 3.89 -21.58 3.02
CA VAL A 207 2.77 -20.87 2.39
C VAL A 207 2.46 -21.51 1.05
N SER A 208 1.24 -22.00 0.87
CA SER A 208 0.78 -22.57 -0.39
C SER A 208 0.56 -21.47 -1.43
N VAL A 209 1.09 -21.66 -2.63
CA VAL A 209 0.90 -20.77 -3.78
C VAL A 209 0.31 -21.57 -4.94
N ALA A 210 -0.74 -21.04 -5.55
CA ALA A 210 -1.43 -21.63 -6.70
C ALA A 210 -1.71 -20.56 -7.77
N ALA A 211 -1.96 -20.97 -9.00
CA ALA A 211 -2.39 -20.10 -10.09
C ALA A 211 -3.79 -20.52 -10.60
N PRO A 212 -4.84 -20.43 -9.76
CA PRO A 212 -6.18 -20.83 -10.18
C PRO A 212 -6.69 -19.87 -11.26
N PHE A 213 -7.39 -20.40 -12.27
CA PHE A 213 -7.95 -19.59 -13.34
C PHE A 213 -9.35 -20.05 -13.74
N SER A 214 -10.15 -19.13 -14.28
CA SER A 214 -11.39 -19.44 -15.00
C SER A 214 -11.19 -19.33 -16.50
N ASN A 215 -11.90 -20.15 -17.27
CA ASN A 215 -11.92 -20.02 -18.72
C ASN A 215 -12.91 -18.91 -19.14
N ILE A 216 -12.39 -17.69 -19.31
CA ILE A 216 -13.16 -16.52 -19.74
C ILE A 216 -12.55 -15.90 -21.00
N ALA A 217 -13.38 -15.34 -21.88
CA ALA A 217 -12.93 -14.71 -23.13
C ALA A 217 -11.87 -13.62 -22.92
N PHE A 218 -11.92 -12.95 -21.76
CA PHE A 218 -10.96 -11.92 -21.36
C PHE A 218 -9.50 -12.41 -21.34
N ASN A 219 -9.26 -13.70 -21.07
CA ASN A 219 -7.92 -14.28 -21.11
C ASN A 219 -7.33 -14.19 -22.52
N ASN A 220 -8.07 -14.66 -23.52
CA ASN A 220 -7.63 -14.64 -24.92
C ASN A 220 -7.43 -13.21 -25.41
N MET A 221 -8.29 -12.29 -24.97
CA MET A 221 -8.20 -10.87 -25.31
C MET A 221 -6.86 -10.26 -24.83
N LEU A 222 -6.44 -10.53 -23.59
CA LEU A 222 -5.15 -10.04 -23.07
C LEU A 222 -3.95 -10.72 -23.75
N LEU A 223 -4.03 -12.03 -24.01
CA LEU A 223 -2.97 -12.74 -24.73
C LEU A 223 -2.83 -12.27 -26.19
N GLN A 224 -3.94 -11.93 -26.84
CA GLN A 224 -3.94 -11.34 -28.18
C GLN A 224 -3.35 -9.93 -28.16
N ALA A 225 -3.73 -9.08 -27.20
CA ALA A 225 -3.11 -7.77 -27.01
C ALA A 225 -1.60 -7.91 -26.82
N SER A 226 -1.16 -8.93 -26.07
CA SER A 226 0.26 -9.22 -25.86
C SER A 226 0.99 -9.56 -27.16
N ALA A 227 0.38 -10.38 -28.03
CA ALA A 227 0.96 -10.73 -29.31
C ALA A 227 1.05 -9.53 -30.27
N GLU A 228 0.03 -8.66 -30.26
CA GLU A 228 -0.07 -7.51 -31.18
C GLU A 228 0.75 -6.29 -30.70
N LEU A 229 0.86 -6.08 -29.39
CA LEU A 229 1.50 -4.93 -28.75
C LEU A 229 2.70 -5.31 -27.88
N LYS A 230 3.47 -6.33 -28.30
CA LYS A 230 4.58 -6.96 -27.55
C LYS A 230 5.66 -6.00 -27.04
N GLU A 231 5.82 -4.83 -27.65
CA GLU A 231 6.82 -3.83 -27.24
C GLU A 231 6.45 -3.19 -25.89
N GLU A 232 5.16 -3.04 -25.59
CA GLU A 232 4.67 -2.46 -24.33
C GLU A 232 4.09 -3.53 -23.39
N PHE A 233 3.45 -4.57 -23.95
CA PHE A 233 2.75 -5.61 -23.20
C PHE A 233 3.26 -7.02 -23.56
N PRO A 234 4.56 -7.31 -23.44
CA PRO A 234 5.09 -8.64 -23.78
C PRO A 234 4.44 -9.73 -22.91
N PHE A 235 4.39 -10.95 -23.42
CA PHE A 235 3.91 -12.08 -22.63
C PHE A 235 4.92 -12.39 -21.52
N LEU A 236 4.42 -12.59 -20.30
CA LEU A 236 5.22 -12.88 -19.13
C LEU A 236 4.87 -14.27 -18.60
N LEU A 237 5.77 -15.22 -18.81
CA LEU A 237 5.61 -16.58 -18.32
C LEU A 237 5.51 -16.62 -16.78
N ASP A 238 6.36 -15.88 -16.07
CA ASP A 238 6.35 -15.86 -14.61
C ASP A 238 6.85 -14.53 -14.04
N MET A 239 5.95 -13.78 -13.38
CA MET A 239 6.28 -12.50 -12.75
C MET A 239 7.22 -12.62 -11.54
N ASN A 240 7.38 -13.82 -10.99
CA ASN A 240 8.20 -14.10 -9.81
C ASN A 240 9.64 -14.53 -10.13
N ALA A 241 10.03 -14.50 -11.40
CA ALA A 241 11.38 -14.80 -11.88
C ALA A 241 12.39 -13.65 -11.72
N GLY A 242 11.98 -12.50 -11.18
CA GLY A 242 12.85 -11.32 -10.97
C GLY A 242 12.86 -10.33 -12.14
N ARG A 243 12.13 -10.63 -13.21
CA ARG A 243 11.80 -9.70 -14.31
C ARG A 243 10.29 -9.72 -14.51
N ALA A 244 9.62 -8.69 -14.00
CA ALA A 244 8.16 -8.70 -13.86
C ALA A 244 7.41 -8.06 -15.04
N ILE A 245 8.09 -7.51 -16.05
CA ILE A 245 7.47 -6.72 -17.13
C ILE A 245 6.70 -7.63 -18.09
N GLY A 246 5.42 -7.32 -18.30
CA GLY A 246 4.54 -8.00 -19.25
C GLY A 246 3.17 -8.40 -18.68
N ILE A 247 2.40 -9.12 -19.48
CA ILE A 247 1.11 -9.72 -19.11
C ILE A 247 1.36 -11.14 -18.62
N GLY A 248 1.10 -11.39 -17.32
CA GLY A 248 1.31 -12.69 -16.69
C GLY A 248 0.08 -13.18 -15.93
N TRP A 249 0.03 -14.48 -15.67
CA TRP A 249 -1.06 -15.10 -14.92
C TRP A 249 -0.92 -14.83 -13.42
N VAL A 250 -2.03 -14.53 -12.76
CA VAL A 250 -2.09 -14.30 -11.32
C VAL A 250 -1.64 -15.56 -10.58
N GLN A 251 -0.72 -15.40 -9.65
CA GLN A 251 -0.38 -16.39 -8.64
C GLN A 251 -0.91 -15.90 -7.29
N SER A 252 -1.48 -16.78 -6.48
CA SER A 252 -2.16 -16.44 -5.23
C SER A 252 -1.80 -17.38 -4.08
N THR A 253 -1.75 -16.85 -2.86
CA THR A 253 -1.59 -17.60 -1.62
C THR A 253 -2.90 -18.29 -1.23
N VAL A 254 -3.27 -19.34 -1.98
CA VAL A 254 -4.49 -20.13 -1.83
C VAL A 254 -4.12 -21.61 -1.79
N ASP A 255 -4.80 -22.36 -0.94
CA ASP A 255 -4.66 -23.82 -0.81
C ASP A 255 -6.04 -24.49 -0.79
N ASN A 256 -6.29 -25.40 -1.74
CA ASN A 256 -7.54 -26.15 -1.83
C ASN A 256 -8.81 -25.27 -1.70
N GLY A 257 -8.80 -24.11 -2.37
CA GLY A 257 -9.89 -23.14 -2.35
C GLY A 257 -10.04 -22.32 -1.06
N GLU A 258 -9.13 -22.47 -0.08
CA GLU A 258 -9.05 -21.61 1.10
C GLU A 258 -7.82 -20.69 1.03
N ARG A 259 -7.84 -19.58 1.78
CA ARG A 259 -6.67 -18.71 1.94
C ARG A 259 -5.51 -19.46 2.60
N SER A 260 -4.28 -19.24 2.10
CA SER A 260 -3.04 -19.60 2.79
C SER A 260 -2.45 -18.34 3.45
N SER A 261 -2.70 -18.17 4.76
CA SER A 261 -2.20 -17.05 5.57
C SER A 261 -0.94 -17.43 6.36
N ALA A 262 -0.38 -16.46 7.07
CA ALA A 262 0.71 -16.73 8.01
C ALA A 262 0.24 -17.58 9.22
N VAL A 263 -1.05 -17.56 9.57
CA VAL A 263 -1.59 -18.45 10.61
C VAL A 263 -1.58 -19.89 10.10
N THR A 264 -2.19 -20.12 8.94
CA THR A 264 -2.33 -21.48 8.38
C THR A 264 -0.99 -22.11 8.04
N GLY A 265 -0.03 -21.32 7.52
CA GLY A 265 1.28 -21.84 7.13
C GLY A 265 2.30 -21.91 8.26
N TYR A 266 2.18 -21.08 9.30
CA TYR A 266 3.19 -20.99 10.36
C TYR A 266 2.67 -21.30 11.75
N LEU A 267 1.68 -20.56 12.26
CA LEU A 267 1.24 -20.70 13.66
C LEU A 267 0.51 -22.02 13.94
N ASN A 268 -0.23 -22.56 12.96
CA ASN A 268 -0.91 -23.85 13.11
C ASN A 268 0.07 -25.03 13.18
N GLU A 269 1.32 -24.83 12.77
CA GLU A 269 2.37 -25.87 12.77
C GLU A 269 3.34 -25.74 13.96
N THR A 270 3.07 -24.87 14.94
CA THR A 270 3.94 -24.72 16.11
C THR A 270 3.69 -25.79 17.17
N SER A 271 4.59 -25.86 18.15
CA SER A 271 4.39 -26.63 19.38
C SER A 271 3.83 -25.76 20.49
N ASN A 272 3.52 -26.36 21.64
CA ASN A 272 2.96 -25.71 22.81
C ASN A 272 3.88 -24.68 23.50
N ASN A 273 5.11 -24.49 23.02
CA ASN A 273 6.05 -23.47 23.50
C ASN A 273 5.83 -22.07 22.87
N VAL A 274 4.90 -21.97 21.91
CA VAL A 274 4.47 -20.70 21.31
C VAL A 274 3.07 -20.38 21.80
N HIS A 275 2.92 -19.22 22.44
CA HIS A 275 1.63 -18.72 22.93
C HIS A 275 1.25 -17.43 22.18
N ALA A 276 -0.03 -17.23 21.91
CA ALA A 276 -0.56 -15.99 21.35
C ALA A 276 -1.62 -15.40 22.29
N LEU A 277 -1.33 -14.22 22.83
CA LEU A 277 -2.22 -13.41 23.63
C LEU A 277 -3.01 -12.45 22.72
N LEU A 278 -4.28 -12.74 22.55
CA LEU A 278 -5.20 -12.03 21.66
C LEU A 278 -5.89 -10.87 22.38
N ASN A 279 -6.58 -10.04 21.59
CA ASN A 279 -7.39 -8.91 22.07
C ASN A 279 -6.63 -7.97 23.03
N THR A 280 -5.32 -7.86 22.84
CA THR A 280 -4.40 -7.20 23.77
C THR A 280 -3.46 -6.27 23.02
N LEU A 281 -3.55 -4.97 23.27
CA LEU A 281 -2.68 -3.98 22.65
C LEU A 281 -1.37 -3.86 23.42
N ALA A 282 -0.24 -4.01 22.74
CA ALA A 282 1.05 -3.54 23.26
C ALA A 282 1.12 -2.01 23.14
N THR A 283 1.14 -1.32 24.27
CA THR A 283 1.05 0.13 24.33
C THR A 283 2.39 0.83 24.16
N ARG A 284 3.45 0.19 24.66
CA ARG A 284 4.83 0.65 24.50
C ARG A 284 5.81 -0.48 24.84
N VAL A 285 7.03 -0.33 24.36
CA VAL A 285 8.20 -1.04 24.86
C VAL A 285 8.97 -0.14 25.83
N PHE A 286 9.65 -0.72 26.81
CA PHE A 286 10.37 0.06 27.82
C PHE A 286 11.69 -0.61 28.23
N PRO A 287 12.69 0.18 28.66
CA PRO A 287 13.94 -0.37 29.16
C PRO A 287 13.73 -1.03 30.52
N VAL A 288 14.28 -2.23 30.71
CA VAL A 288 14.16 -2.95 32.00
C VAL A 288 15.04 -2.36 33.11
N ASN A 289 16.05 -1.58 32.73
CA ASN A 289 16.97 -0.91 33.64
C ASN A 289 16.79 0.61 33.53
N GLN A 290 16.67 1.30 34.66
CA GLN A 290 16.41 2.76 34.68
C GLN A 290 17.51 3.61 34.02
N THR A 291 18.75 3.10 33.96
CA THR A 291 19.92 3.79 33.40
C THR A 291 20.39 3.22 32.06
N GLY A 292 19.81 2.11 31.59
CA GLY A 292 20.21 1.41 30.37
C GLY A 292 19.16 1.49 29.26
N LEU A 293 19.59 1.41 28.00
CA LEU A 293 18.69 1.36 26.84
C LEU A 293 18.40 -0.10 26.41
N GLU A 294 18.17 -0.98 27.38
CA GLU A 294 17.87 -2.40 27.17
C GLU A 294 16.35 -2.62 27.17
N PHE A 295 15.74 -2.50 26.00
CA PHE A 295 14.30 -2.56 25.78
C PHE A 295 13.79 -4.00 25.69
N ARG A 296 13.67 -4.65 26.85
CA ARG A 296 13.08 -6.01 26.98
C ARG A 296 11.70 -6.03 27.63
N GLY A 297 11.20 -4.88 28.09
CA GLY A 297 9.87 -4.75 28.66
C GLY A 297 8.83 -4.37 27.61
N VAL A 298 7.63 -4.95 27.71
CA VAL A 298 6.43 -4.58 26.94
C VAL A 298 5.31 -4.27 27.93
N GLU A 299 4.67 -3.12 27.75
CA GLU A 299 3.44 -2.79 28.46
C GLU A 299 2.24 -3.12 27.57
N VAL A 300 1.21 -3.73 28.15
CA VAL A 300 0.01 -4.16 27.43
C VAL A 300 -1.27 -3.75 28.14
N ALA A 301 -2.35 -3.61 27.37
CA ALA A 301 -3.70 -3.40 27.89
C ALA A 301 -4.76 -3.87 26.88
N ALA A 302 -5.92 -4.31 27.39
CA ALA A 302 -7.06 -4.69 26.56
C ALA A 302 -7.81 -3.47 25.98
N ASN A 303 -7.85 -2.36 26.73
CA ASN A 303 -8.52 -1.11 26.34
C ASN A 303 -7.91 0.10 27.06
N ALA A 304 -8.31 1.32 26.67
CA ALA A 304 -7.73 2.57 27.16
C ALA A 304 -7.87 2.78 28.67
N GLN A 305 -8.96 2.30 29.27
CA GLN A 305 -9.24 2.41 30.70
C GLN A 305 -8.80 1.16 31.49
N GLY A 306 -8.36 0.12 30.79
CA GLY A 306 -8.01 -1.17 31.37
C GLY A 306 -6.69 -1.15 32.15
N PRO A 307 -6.49 -2.14 33.04
CA PRO A 307 -5.25 -2.27 33.78
C PRO A 307 -4.07 -2.48 32.82
N ARG A 308 -2.95 -1.82 33.12
CA ARG A 308 -1.70 -1.98 32.38
C ARG A 308 -0.92 -3.13 32.99
N ARG A 309 -0.52 -4.11 32.18
CA ARG A 309 0.37 -5.20 32.59
C ARG A 309 1.72 -5.05 31.92
N GLN A 310 2.78 -5.42 32.62
CA GLN A 310 4.14 -5.42 32.10
C GLN A 310 4.62 -6.86 31.91
N ILE A 311 5.26 -7.11 30.78
CA ILE A 311 5.82 -8.42 30.42
C ILE A 311 7.28 -8.18 30.05
N ILE A 312 8.19 -8.96 30.64
CA ILE A 312 9.64 -8.82 30.40
C ILE A 312 10.15 -10.04 29.66
N ALA A 313 10.70 -9.84 28.46
CA ALA A 313 11.39 -10.88 27.71
C ALA A 313 12.75 -11.18 28.34
N LYS A 314 13.17 -12.45 28.40
CA LYS A 314 14.52 -12.80 28.87
C LYS A 314 15.61 -12.37 27.88
N LYS A 315 15.34 -12.47 26.58
CA LYS A 315 16.33 -12.22 25.52
C LYS A 315 16.01 -10.96 24.73
N GLU A 316 14.92 -10.95 23.96
CA GLU A 316 14.60 -9.82 23.08
C GLU A 316 13.10 -9.60 22.94
N VAL A 317 12.70 -8.34 22.80
CA VAL A 317 11.41 -7.94 22.25
C VAL A 317 11.54 -7.73 20.75
N ILE A 318 10.58 -8.24 19.99
CA ILE A 318 10.52 -8.12 18.53
C ILE A 318 9.21 -7.41 18.18
N VAL A 319 9.31 -6.19 17.67
CA VAL A 319 8.15 -5.42 17.21
C VAL A 319 7.84 -5.80 15.76
N SER A 320 6.61 -6.24 15.53
CA SER A 320 6.07 -6.72 14.26
C SER A 320 4.65 -6.16 14.03
N GLY A 321 4.39 -4.94 14.51
CA GLY A 321 3.08 -4.26 14.41
C GLY A 321 2.72 -3.83 12.98
N GLY A 322 3.60 -4.04 12.01
CA GLY A 322 3.43 -3.57 10.65
C GLY A 322 3.75 -2.10 10.51
N ALA A 323 3.80 -1.62 9.27
CA ALA A 323 4.35 -0.31 8.95
C ALA A 323 3.57 0.88 9.54
N ILE A 324 2.32 0.71 9.99
CA ILE A 324 1.57 1.77 10.67
C ILE A 324 1.77 1.74 12.19
N ASN A 325 1.55 0.59 12.84
CA ASN A 325 1.57 0.53 14.31
C ASN A 325 2.98 0.44 14.89
N THR A 326 3.96 -0.11 14.16
CA THR A 326 5.36 -0.14 14.63
C THR A 326 5.91 1.23 15.00
N PRO A 327 5.86 2.27 14.12
CA PRO A 327 6.32 3.60 14.53
C PRO A 327 5.48 4.18 15.68
N GLN A 328 4.17 3.89 15.77
CA GLN A 328 3.35 4.34 16.90
C GLN A 328 3.84 3.76 18.24
N VAL A 329 4.12 2.46 18.30
CA VAL A 329 4.69 1.80 19.48
C VAL A 329 6.01 2.46 19.85
N LEU A 330 6.92 2.68 18.90
CA LEU A 330 8.21 3.32 19.19
C LEU A 330 8.06 4.75 19.71
N LEU A 331 7.18 5.56 19.11
CA LEU A 331 6.95 6.94 19.53
C LEU A 331 6.38 6.98 20.97
N ASN A 332 5.40 6.14 21.29
CA ASN A 332 4.87 5.99 22.65
C ASN A 332 5.90 5.43 23.65
N SER A 333 6.98 4.81 23.15
CA SER A 333 8.09 4.27 23.95
C SER A 333 9.22 5.29 24.18
N GLY A 334 9.06 6.53 23.72
CA GLY A 334 10.12 7.55 23.82
C GLY A 334 11.26 7.36 22.79
N ILE A 335 11.02 6.60 21.71
CA ILE A 335 11.97 6.39 20.60
C ILE A 335 11.44 7.16 19.39
N GLY A 336 12.04 8.33 19.11
CA GLY A 336 11.53 9.24 18.08
C GLY A 336 12.22 10.59 18.07
N SER A 337 11.69 11.55 17.32
CA SER A 337 12.18 12.93 17.34
C SER A 337 11.92 13.57 18.70
N SER A 338 12.96 14.03 19.39
CA SER A 338 12.80 14.70 20.70
C SER A 338 11.86 15.90 20.65
N GLU A 339 11.87 16.65 19.54
CA GLU A 339 11.00 17.80 19.34
C GLU A 339 9.53 17.38 19.19
N GLU A 340 9.25 16.29 18.48
CA GLU A 340 7.88 15.79 18.30
C GLU A 340 7.36 15.16 19.60
N LEU A 341 8.15 14.32 20.26
CA LEU A 341 7.75 13.63 21.49
C LEU A 341 7.43 14.58 22.63
N LYS A 342 8.19 15.68 22.75
CA LYS A 342 7.95 16.71 23.77
C LYS A 342 6.55 17.34 23.67
N LYS A 343 5.98 17.44 22.46
CA LYS A 343 4.63 18.01 22.24
C LYS A 343 3.54 17.17 22.89
N PHE A 344 3.80 15.88 23.11
CA PHE A 344 2.88 14.93 23.74
C PHE A 344 3.27 14.60 25.19
N GLY A 345 4.24 15.33 25.77
CA GLY A 345 4.71 15.06 27.13
C GLY A 345 5.49 13.75 27.28
N ILE A 346 5.95 13.15 26.17
CA ILE A 346 6.69 11.88 26.19
C ILE A 346 8.18 12.15 26.41
N LEU A 347 8.76 11.53 27.43
CA LEU A 347 10.20 11.56 27.67
C LEU A 347 10.93 10.86 26.52
N THR A 348 11.86 11.57 25.87
CA THR A 348 12.69 10.95 24.84
C THR A 348 13.81 10.13 25.46
N LEU A 349 13.81 8.83 25.19
CA LEU A 349 14.86 7.89 25.58
C LEU A 349 15.88 7.71 24.47
N VAL A 350 15.42 7.67 23.22
CA VAL A 350 16.28 7.57 22.03
C VAL A 350 15.83 8.61 21.01
N ASN A 351 16.66 9.62 20.78
CA ASN A 351 16.40 10.63 19.76
C ASN A 351 16.68 10.06 18.36
N ASN A 352 15.63 9.59 17.69
CA ASN A 352 15.69 9.12 16.32
C ASN A 352 14.59 9.76 15.48
N PRO A 353 14.89 10.87 14.76
CA PRO A 353 13.89 11.56 13.95
C PRO A 353 13.49 10.79 12.68
N SER A 354 14.06 9.61 12.41
CA SER A 354 13.66 8.77 11.28
C SER A 354 12.39 7.96 11.55
N VAL A 355 11.99 7.80 12.81
CA VAL A 355 10.81 6.99 13.19
C VAL A 355 9.54 7.59 12.59
N GLY A 356 8.82 6.75 11.84
CA GLY A 356 7.59 7.11 11.14
C GLY A 356 7.80 7.95 9.88
N LYS A 357 9.04 8.28 9.48
CA LYS A 357 9.28 9.23 8.39
C LYS A 357 9.74 8.56 7.10
N ASN A 358 9.47 9.25 6.01
CA ASN A 358 9.99 8.93 4.68
C ASN A 358 9.62 7.53 4.19
N PHE A 359 8.41 7.11 4.55
CA PHE A 359 7.84 5.87 4.09
C PHE A 359 7.26 6.04 2.68
N SER A 360 6.99 4.93 2.00
CA SER A 360 6.34 4.95 0.68
C SER A 360 5.21 3.92 0.64
N ASP A 361 4.18 4.24 -0.13
CA ASP A 361 3.13 3.31 -0.55
C ASP A 361 2.91 3.47 -2.06
N GLN A 362 2.10 2.60 -2.64
CA GLN A 362 1.56 2.69 -3.97
C GLN A 362 0.24 3.44 -3.94
N THR A 363 -0.04 4.15 -5.03
CA THR A 363 -1.35 4.75 -5.29
C THR A 363 -2.13 3.87 -6.24
N SER A 364 -3.41 3.69 -6.00
CA SER A 364 -4.34 3.05 -6.92
C SER A 364 -5.23 4.07 -7.60
N THR A 365 -5.30 4.03 -8.93
CA THR A 365 -6.18 4.90 -9.72
C THR A 365 -7.12 4.02 -10.55
N PRO A 366 -8.43 3.98 -10.23
CA PRO A 366 -9.37 3.20 -11.02
C PRO A 366 -9.45 3.71 -12.45
N VAL A 367 -9.59 2.81 -13.42
CA VAL A 367 -9.86 3.12 -14.83
C VAL A 367 -10.92 2.17 -15.39
N ALA A 368 -12.12 2.66 -15.66
CA ALA A 368 -13.19 1.83 -16.19
C ALA A 368 -13.33 1.93 -17.71
N PHE A 369 -13.62 0.80 -18.33
CA PHE A 369 -13.94 0.61 -19.75
C PHE A 369 -15.32 -0.02 -19.88
N ALA A 370 -16.10 0.42 -20.87
CA ALA A 370 -17.27 -0.33 -21.30
C ALA A 370 -16.83 -1.43 -22.26
N ALA A 371 -17.23 -2.69 -22.03
CA ALA A 371 -16.80 -3.83 -22.82
C ALA A 371 -17.97 -4.80 -23.10
N ARG A 372 -17.92 -5.44 -24.27
CA ARG A 372 -18.81 -6.55 -24.67
C ARG A 372 -18.15 -7.88 -24.30
N THR A 373 -18.08 -8.15 -23.00
CA THR A 373 -17.49 -9.38 -22.45
C THR A 373 -18.46 -10.08 -21.52
N GLN A 374 -18.23 -11.37 -21.28
CA GLN A 374 -18.94 -12.12 -20.23
C GLN A 374 -18.71 -11.45 -18.87
N SER A 375 -19.81 -11.24 -18.12
CA SER A 375 -19.73 -10.79 -16.72
C SER A 375 -19.16 -11.91 -15.85
N THR A 376 -18.35 -11.53 -14.87
CA THR A 376 -17.88 -12.42 -13.80
C THR A 376 -18.77 -12.36 -12.56
N ASP A 377 -19.88 -11.61 -12.59
CA ASP A 377 -20.84 -11.59 -11.48
C ASP A 377 -21.47 -12.98 -11.29
N PHE A 378 -21.76 -13.33 -10.04
CA PHE A 378 -22.36 -14.60 -9.67
C PHE A 378 -23.31 -14.43 -8.48
N ASP A 379 -24.21 -15.39 -8.28
CA ASP A 379 -25.05 -15.46 -7.08
C ASP A 379 -24.19 -15.80 -5.86
N GLN A 380 -24.11 -14.87 -4.91
CA GLN A 380 -23.25 -14.99 -3.73
C GLN A 380 -23.65 -16.14 -2.82
N GLN A 381 -24.96 -16.41 -2.66
CA GLN A 381 -25.44 -17.47 -1.77
C GLN A 381 -25.18 -18.85 -2.37
N ALA A 382 -25.45 -19.01 -3.67
CA ALA A 382 -25.14 -20.23 -4.40
C ALA A 382 -23.64 -20.51 -4.43
N ALA A 383 -22.81 -19.48 -4.67
CA ALA A 383 -21.36 -19.62 -4.66
C ALA A 383 -20.82 -19.97 -3.26
N LEU A 384 -21.38 -19.40 -2.20
CA LEU A 384 -21.00 -19.74 -0.83
C LEU A 384 -21.41 -21.17 -0.48
N LYS A 385 -22.60 -21.60 -0.90
CA LYS A 385 -23.05 -22.98 -0.77
C LYS A 385 -22.09 -23.95 -1.49
N GLN A 386 -21.74 -23.66 -2.74
CA GLN A 386 -20.80 -24.46 -3.51
C GLN A 386 -19.42 -24.54 -2.83
N TRP A 387 -18.90 -23.41 -2.34
CA TRP A 387 -17.63 -23.37 -1.62
C TRP A 387 -17.69 -24.17 -0.32
N ASN A 388 -18.80 -24.09 0.43
CA ASN A 388 -19.00 -24.86 1.66
C ASN A 388 -19.02 -26.37 1.40
N GLU A 389 -19.65 -26.80 0.30
CA GLU A 389 -19.78 -28.21 -0.08
C GLU A 389 -18.50 -28.82 -0.65
N SER A 390 -17.73 -28.06 -1.43
CA SER A 390 -16.66 -28.62 -2.26
C SER A 390 -15.37 -27.80 -2.33
N ARG A 391 -15.33 -26.61 -1.72
CA ARG A 391 -14.25 -25.62 -1.89
C ARG A 391 -13.97 -25.22 -3.34
N THR A 392 -14.96 -25.37 -4.21
CA THR A 392 -14.91 -24.94 -5.61
C THR A 392 -15.76 -23.69 -5.85
N GLY A 393 -15.87 -23.28 -7.11
CA GLY A 393 -16.68 -22.13 -7.52
C GLY A 393 -15.90 -20.81 -7.47
N PRO A 394 -16.57 -19.68 -7.78
CA PRO A 394 -15.89 -18.39 -7.91
C PRO A 394 -15.30 -17.87 -6.59
N LEU A 395 -15.85 -18.27 -5.44
CA LEU A 395 -15.34 -17.87 -4.13
C LEU A 395 -14.06 -18.58 -3.70
N SER A 396 -13.62 -19.63 -4.40
CA SER A 396 -12.32 -20.28 -4.14
C SER A 396 -11.12 -19.49 -4.68
N ARG A 397 -11.37 -18.34 -5.34
CA ARG A 397 -10.37 -17.48 -5.96
C ARG A 397 -10.44 -16.06 -5.40
N SER A 398 -9.28 -15.42 -5.29
CA SER A 398 -9.15 -14.04 -4.79
C SER A 398 -9.56 -12.98 -5.81
N LEU A 399 -9.32 -13.27 -7.09
CA LEU A 399 -9.68 -12.44 -8.24
C LEU A 399 -10.56 -13.25 -9.18
N LEU A 400 -11.53 -12.59 -9.81
CA LEU A 400 -12.43 -13.22 -10.78
C LEU A 400 -11.87 -13.16 -12.21
N THR A 401 -10.78 -12.42 -12.41
CA THR A 401 -9.93 -12.47 -13.60
C THR A 401 -8.58 -13.11 -13.27
N ASN A 402 -7.79 -13.39 -14.30
CA ASN A 402 -6.66 -14.30 -14.18
C ASN A 402 -5.29 -13.69 -14.52
N HIS A 403 -5.20 -12.38 -14.79
CA HIS A 403 -3.97 -11.73 -15.28
C HIS A 403 -3.61 -10.47 -14.49
N ILE A 404 -2.31 -10.20 -14.40
CA ILE A 404 -1.74 -8.90 -13.99
C ILE A 404 -0.81 -8.45 -15.11
N THR A 405 -0.85 -7.15 -15.42
CA THR A 405 0.05 -6.54 -16.39
C THR A 405 1.00 -5.58 -15.70
N TRP A 406 2.29 -5.71 -15.95
CA TRP A 406 3.32 -4.82 -15.43
C TRP A 406 4.01 -4.11 -16.60
N VAL A 407 3.88 -2.79 -16.68
CA VAL A 407 4.33 -1.98 -17.81
C VAL A 407 5.56 -1.17 -17.41
N ARG A 408 6.57 -1.17 -18.30
CA ARG A 408 7.72 -0.28 -18.19
C ARG A 408 7.60 0.85 -19.20
N LEU A 409 7.53 2.09 -18.71
CA LEU A 409 7.56 3.27 -19.57
C LEU A 409 8.93 3.44 -20.26
N PRO A 410 8.96 3.78 -21.57
CA PRO A 410 10.20 4.03 -22.29
C PRO A 410 11.00 5.21 -21.71
N ALA A 411 12.33 5.12 -21.71
CA ALA A 411 13.20 6.21 -21.22
C ALA A 411 13.06 7.53 -22.00
N ASN A 412 12.55 7.46 -23.24
CA ASN A 412 12.29 8.59 -24.12
C ASN A 412 10.81 9.03 -24.14
N SER A 413 9.96 8.55 -23.24
CA SER A 413 8.57 9.01 -23.09
C SER A 413 8.42 10.00 -21.93
N PRO A 414 7.31 10.76 -21.83
CA PRO A 414 6.91 11.33 -20.56
C PRO A 414 6.85 10.25 -19.47
N PRO A 415 7.16 10.59 -18.20
CA PRO A 415 7.73 11.87 -17.76
C PRO A 415 9.23 12.03 -18.07
N PHE A 416 9.98 10.96 -18.35
CA PHE A 416 11.45 10.97 -18.39
C PHE A 416 12.06 11.89 -19.45
N GLN A 417 11.43 12.03 -20.61
CA GLN A 417 11.84 12.99 -21.64
C GLN A 417 11.85 14.45 -21.13
N SER A 418 11.10 14.74 -20.07
CA SER A 418 11.03 16.06 -19.43
C SER A 418 12.08 16.27 -18.34
N GLY A 419 13.10 15.41 -18.26
CA GLY A 419 14.23 15.52 -17.32
C GLY A 419 13.98 14.89 -15.95
N PHE A 420 12.89 14.14 -15.81
CA PHE A 420 12.54 13.35 -14.65
C PHE A 420 13.42 12.09 -14.58
N ILE A 421 13.85 11.70 -13.38
CA ILE A 421 14.72 10.53 -13.15
C ILE A 421 13.86 9.30 -12.93
N ASP A 422 14.10 8.22 -13.68
CA ASP A 422 13.46 6.92 -13.47
C ASP A 422 13.51 6.53 -11.98
N PRO A 423 12.34 6.41 -11.31
CA PRO A 423 12.34 6.14 -9.89
C PRO A 423 12.64 4.66 -9.58
N THR A 424 12.57 3.74 -10.57
CA THR A 424 12.49 2.27 -10.37
C THR A 424 13.74 1.65 -9.74
N GLY A 425 13.64 0.40 -9.26
CA GLY A 425 14.81 -0.38 -8.84
C GLY A 425 15.83 -0.51 -9.97
N GLY A 426 15.33 -0.73 -11.19
CA GLY A 426 16.09 -0.70 -12.43
C GLY A 426 15.33 -1.16 -13.67
N PRO A 427 16.02 -1.59 -14.74
CA PRO A 427 15.42 -1.92 -16.03
C PRO A 427 14.49 -3.14 -16.03
N ASN A 428 14.60 -4.04 -15.04
CA ASN A 428 13.71 -5.17 -14.84
C ASN A 428 12.45 -4.78 -14.04
N SER A 429 12.45 -3.59 -13.45
CA SER A 429 11.34 -3.06 -12.68
C SER A 429 10.32 -2.35 -13.58
N PRO A 430 9.03 -2.64 -13.43
CA PRO A 430 7.95 -1.92 -14.09
C PRO A 430 7.62 -0.59 -13.37
N HIS A 431 6.80 0.23 -14.02
CA HIS A 431 6.26 1.49 -13.48
C HIS A 431 4.74 1.41 -13.21
N ILE A 432 3.95 0.69 -14.03
CA ILE A 432 2.45 0.69 -14.09
C ILE A 432 1.81 -0.71 -14.08
N GLU A 433 0.84 -0.97 -13.19
CA GLU A 433 0.17 -2.25 -12.86
C GLU A 433 -1.25 -2.11 -13.27
N MET A 434 -1.67 -3.09 -14.03
CA MET A 434 -3.06 -3.22 -14.37
C MET A 434 -3.48 -4.56 -13.83
N ILE A 435 -4.39 -4.48 -12.86
CA ILE A 435 -5.02 -5.63 -12.25
C ILE A 435 -6.53 -5.49 -12.41
N TRP A 436 -7.19 -6.63 -12.62
CA TRP A 436 -8.63 -6.68 -12.80
C TRP A 436 -9.22 -7.59 -11.74
N THR A 437 -10.01 -7.03 -10.83
CA THR A 437 -10.67 -7.82 -9.78
C THR A 437 -11.85 -8.60 -10.34
N SER A 438 -12.64 -7.98 -11.22
CA SER A 438 -13.85 -8.54 -11.84
C SER A 438 -14.18 -7.82 -13.15
N LEU A 439 -15.10 -8.40 -13.93
CA LEU A 439 -15.74 -7.81 -15.10
C LEU A 439 -17.25 -7.77 -14.84
N ASN A 440 -17.88 -6.60 -14.89
CA ASN A 440 -19.35 -6.48 -14.91
C ASN A 440 -19.78 -5.66 -16.15
N THR A 441 -20.96 -5.02 -16.16
CA THR A 441 -21.38 -4.09 -17.24
C THR A 441 -20.49 -2.82 -17.36
N ILE A 442 -19.56 -2.65 -16.43
CA ILE A 442 -18.47 -1.67 -16.35
C ILE A 442 -17.19 -2.50 -16.08
N SER A 443 -16.33 -2.66 -17.08
CA SER A 443 -15.02 -3.28 -16.86
C SER A 443 -14.15 -2.29 -16.10
N SER A 444 -14.04 -2.42 -14.77
CA SER A 444 -13.03 -1.68 -14.02
C SER A 444 -11.68 -2.37 -14.20
N SER A 445 -10.81 -1.78 -15.02
CA SER A 445 -9.38 -1.92 -14.78
C SER A 445 -9.00 -0.99 -13.64
N THR A 446 -7.96 -1.28 -12.89
CA THR A 446 -7.21 -0.22 -12.26
C THR A 446 -6.02 0.09 -13.18
N ALA A 447 -5.76 1.37 -13.47
CA ALA A 447 -4.45 1.77 -13.96
C ALA A 447 -3.65 2.17 -12.72
N ASP A 448 -3.25 1.15 -11.96
CA ASP A 448 -2.37 1.33 -10.83
C ASP A 448 -0.96 1.60 -11.34
N PRO A 449 -0.14 2.38 -10.65
CA PRO A 449 1.31 2.25 -10.81
C PRO A 449 1.81 0.86 -10.30
N ALA A 450 2.43 0.02 -11.16
CA ALA A 450 2.91 -1.39 -10.98
C ALA A 450 4.17 -1.50 -10.19
N SER A 451 4.45 -0.50 -9.41
CA SER A 451 5.63 -0.63 -8.62
C SER A 451 5.22 -0.19 -7.25
N THR A 452 4.94 -1.20 -6.44
CA THR A 452 5.75 -1.41 -5.25
C THR A 452 6.98 -0.51 -5.25
N PRO A 453 7.10 0.42 -4.29
CA PRO A 453 6.21 1.55 -4.06
C PRO A 453 6.85 2.84 -4.61
N GLN A 454 6.39 3.35 -5.74
CA GLN A 454 7.03 4.53 -6.33
C GLN A 454 6.15 5.75 -6.51
N VAL A 455 5.49 6.10 -5.41
CA VAL A 455 5.30 7.50 -5.08
C VAL A 455 6.64 8.03 -4.58
N SER A 456 7.33 8.85 -5.37
CA SER A 456 8.56 9.55 -5.01
C SER A 456 8.41 10.39 -3.74
N SER A 457 7.19 10.80 -3.45
CA SER A 457 6.81 11.51 -2.25
C SER A 457 6.97 10.64 -0.99
N GLY A 458 7.66 11.17 0.03
CA GLY A 458 7.84 10.50 1.31
C GLY A 458 6.71 10.83 2.29
N GLY A 459 6.06 9.81 2.82
CA GLY A 459 5.02 9.95 3.85
C GLY A 459 5.58 10.16 5.25
N SER A 460 4.70 10.49 6.20
CA SER A 460 5.01 10.55 7.63
C SER A 460 3.88 10.00 8.50
N ILE A 461 4.27 9.31 9.56
CA ILE A 461 3.41 8.90 10.67
C ILE A 461 3.89 9.63 11.92
N THR A 462 2.94 10.16 12.68
CA THR A 462 3.20 10.73 14.01
C THR A 462 2.01 10.46 14.93
N LEU A 463 2.16 10.77 16.21
CA LEU A 463 1.11 10.59 17.19
C LEU A 463 0.03 11.67 17.04
N ALA A 464 -1.23 11.29 17.29
CA ALA A 464 -2.31 12.26 17.50
C ALA A 464 -2.35 12.73 18.96
N SER A 465 -2.01 11.83 19.89
CA SER A 465 -1.92 12.07 21.34
C SER A 465 -0.90 11.10 21.96
N SER A 466 -0.67 11.19 23.27
CA SER A 466 0.10 10.19 24.03
C SER A 466 -0.70 8.95 24.42
N ASP A 467 -1.99 8.85 24.07
CA ASP A 467 -2.78 7.64 24.29
C ASP A 467 -2.49 6.62 23.18
N PRO A 468 -1.95 5.43 23.50
CA PRO A 468 -1.68 4.38 22.51
C PRO A 468 -2.93 3.81 21.83
N PHE A 469 -4.14 4.04 22.35
CA PHE A 469 -5.39 3.63 21.72
C PHE A 469 -5.91 4.62 20.69
N ASP A 470 -5.42 5.86 20.68
CA ASP A 470 -5.76 6.83 19.64
C ASP A 470 -5.09 6.44 18.32
N GLN A 471 -5.79 6.61 17.20
CA GLN A 471 -5.19 6.36 15.89
C GLN A 471 -4.05 7.35 15.61
N PRO A 472 -2.93 6.91 15.01
CA PRO A 472 -1.86 7.81 14.63
C PRO A 472 -2.29 8.71 13.47
N LEU A 473 -1.61 9.85 13.31
CA LEU A 473 -1.76 10.70 12.13
C LEU A 473 -0.94 10.12 10.98
N ILE A 474 -1.61 9.70 9.91
CA ILE A 474 -0.99 9.08 8.74
C ILE A 474 -1.06 10.05 7.56
N ASP A 475 0.09 10.51 7.09
CA ASP A 475 0.21 11.30 5.86
C ASP A 475 1.03 10.54 4.83
N PHE A 476 0.44 10.20 3.69
CA PHE A 476 1.15 9.51 2.62
C PHE A 476 1.96 10.47 1.74
N GLY A 477 1.71 11.78 1.84
CA GLY A 477 2.34 12.77 0.97
C GLY A 477 2.02 12.55 -0.51
N MET A 478 0.83 12.01 -0.83
CA MET A 478 0.51 11.57 -2.19
C MET A 478 0.59 12.70 -3.21
N PHE A 479 1.22 12.41 -4.36
CA PHE A 479 1.35 13.33 -5.51
C PHE A 479 1.96 14.70 -5.18
N ILE A 480 2.74 14.81 -4.11
CA ILE A 480 3.51 16.02 -3.81
C ILE A 480 4.64 16.17 -4.83
N GLU A 481 5.31 15.07 -5.20
CA GLU A 481 6.28 15.04 -6.27
C GLU A 481 5.60 14.96 -7.65
N PRO A 482 5.90 15.88 -8.59
CA PRO A 482 5.23 15.92 -9.90
C PRO A 482 5.43 14.68 -10.78
N MET A 483 6.46 13.87 -10.49
CA MET A 483 6.70 12.60 -11.17
C MET A 483 5.51 11.65 -10.98
N ASP A 484 5.01 11.55 -9.75
CA ASP A 484 4.12 10.49 -9.32
C ASP A 484 2.79 10.56 -10.08
N ILE A 485 2.24 11.78 -10.20
CA ILE A 485 1.03 12.01 -10.97
C ILE A 485 1.27 11.86 -12.49
N ALA A 486 2.47 12.19 -12.98
CA ALA A 486 2.80 12.02 -14.39
C ALA A 486 2.88 10.54 -14.79
N ILE A 487 3.44 9.68 -13.94
CA ILE A 487 3.41 8.22 -14.13
C ILE A 487 1.97 7.70 -14.10
N ALA A 488 1.13 8.19 -13.17
CA ALA A 488 -0.28 7.81 -13.12
C ALA A 488 -1.05 8.21 -14.41
N ARG A 489 -0.76 9.39 -14.99
CA ARG A 489 -1.32 9.78 -16.30
C ARG A 489 -0.92 8.80 -17.41
N GLU A 490 0.36 8.42 -17.45
CA GLU A 490 0.85 7.43 -18.42
C GLU A 490 0.25 6.04 -18.18
N GLY A 491 -0.12 5.70 -16.93
CA GLY A 491 -0.89 4.51 -16.61
C GLY A 491 -2.25 4.48 -17.31
N ILE A 492 -3.02 5.56 -17.22
CA ILE A 492 -4.31 5.69 -17.90
C ILE A 492 -4.13 5.60 -19.43
N ARG A 493 -3.10 6.24 -19.97
CA ARG A 493 -2.79 6.19 -21.41
C ARG A 493 -2.38 4.79 -21.87
N SER A 494 -1.58 4.09 -21.08
CA SER A 494 -1.16 2.72 -21.34
C SER A 494 -2.36 1.76 -21.33
N ALA A 495 -3.24 1.88 -20.33
CA ALA A 495 -4.47 1.07 -20.29
C ALA A 495 -5.35 1.30 -21.54
N ARG A 496 -5.48 2.56 -22.00
CA ARG A 496 -6.18 2.87 -23.25
C ARG A 496 -5.52 2.23 -24.48
N ARG A 497 -4.18 2.19 -24.54
CA ARG A 497 -3.44 1.53 -25.62
C ARG A 497 -3.64 0.02 -25.63
N LEU A 498 -3.61 -0.63 -24.46
CA LEU A 498 -3.86 -2.07 -24.31
C LEU A 498 -5.19 -2.46 -24.97
N TYR A 499 -6.26 -1.74 -24.67
CA TYR A 499 -7.59 -2.01 -25.22
C TYR A 499 -7.81 -1.52 -26.66
N SER A 500 -6.84 -0.80 -27.23
CA SER A 500 -6.85 -0.38 -28.64
C SER A 500 -6.20 -1.41 -29.58
N ALA A 501 -5.66 -2.50 -29.04
CA ALA A 501 -5.08 -3.58 -29.83
C ALA A 501 -6.09 -4.06 -30.90
N PRO A 502 -5.66 -4.29 -32.16
CA PRO A 502 -6.54 -4.70 -33.26
C PRO A 502 -7.51 -5.83 -32.92
N GLY A 503 -7.07 -6.82 -32.15
CA GLY A 503 -7.86 -7.97 -31.70
C GLY A 503 -8.80 -7.73 -30.53
N VAL A 504 -8.67 -6.59 -29.85
CA VAL A 504 -9.37 -6.27 -28.60
C VAL A 504 -10.37 -5.13 -28.79
N LYS A 505 -10.06 -4.18 -29.68
CA LYS A 505 -10.80 -2.93 -29.84
C LYS A 505 -12.30 -3.11 -30.10
N ASP A 506 -12.72 -4.18 -30.78
CA ASP A 506 -14.13 -4.42 -31.09
C ASP A 506 -14.91 -4.98 -29.89
N SER A 507 -14.20 -5.52 -28.89
CA SER A 507 -14.76 -5.97 -27.61
C SER A 507 -14.84 -4.83 -26.58
N VAL A 508 -14.21 -3.67 -26.82
CA VAL A 508 -14.15 -2.56 -25.86
C VAL A 508 -14.69 -1.28 -26.49
N LEU A 509 -15.79 -0.77 -25.93
CA LEU A 509 -16.52 0.40 -26.42
C LEU A 509 -15.81 1.73 -26.08
N GLY A 510 -14.94 1.73 -25.07
CA GLY A 510 -14.12 2.89 -24.68
C GLY A 510 -14.08 3.11 -23.16
N THR A 511 -13.21 4.03 -22.71
CA THR A 511 -13.11 4.38 -21.28
C THR A 511 -14.33 5.15 -20.79
N THR A 512 -14.95 4.66 -19.72
CA THR A 512 -16.05 5.33 -19.01
C THR A 512 -15.54 6.17 -17.83
N SER A 513 -14.42 5.78 -17.21
CA SER A 513 -13.79 6.51 -16.10
C SER A 513 -12.27 6.43 -16.23
N PRO A 514 -11.54 7.53 -16.47
CA PRO A 514 -12.09 8.82 -16.88
C PRO A 514 -12.80 8.67 -18.24
N ALA A 515 -13.79 9.52 -18.50
CA ALA A 515 -14.51 9.52 -19.76
C ALA A 515 -13.54 9.64 -20.96
N ALA A 516 -13.87 9.02 -22.09
CA ALA A 516 -12.99 8.94 -23.26
C ALA A 516 -12.50 10.31 -23.78
N ASN A 517 -13.28 11.38 -23.60
CA ASN A 517 -12.89 12.75 -23.98
C ASN A 517 -11.90 13.42 -23.02
N VAL A 518 -11.73 12.90 -21.79
CA VAL A 518 -10.72 13.36 -20.83
C VAL A 518 -9.34 12.86 -21.27
N THR A 519 -8.57 13.74 -21.90
CA THR A 519 -7.33 13.36 -22.61
C THR A 519 -6.14 14.27 -22.31
N SER A 520 -6.40 15.54 -21.97
CA SER A 520 -5.34 16.48 -21.61
C SER A 520 -4.67 16.10 -20.29
N ASP A 521 -3.42 16.56 -20.11
CA ASP A 521 -2.69 16.34 -18.85
C ASP A 521 -3.47 16.93 -17.67
N GLU A 522 -4.03 18.13 -17.82
CA GLU A 522 -4.79 18.84 -16.79
C GLU A 522 -6.08 18.11 -16.38
N GLU A 523 -6.84 17.58 -17.34
CA GLU A 523 -8.07 16.85 -17.04
C GLU A 523 -7.77 15.49 -16.38
N LEU A 524 -6.74 14.78 -16.86
CA LEU A 524 -6.28 13.53 -16.24
C LEU A 524 -5.78 13.78 -14.82
N ASP A 525 -5.02 14.85 -14.60
CA ASP A 525 -4.59 15.30 -13.28
C ASP A 525 -5.77 15.56 -12.34
N ALA A 526 -6.79 16.26 -12.81
CA ALA A 526 -7.99 16.55 -12.03
C ALA A 526 -8.74 15.26 -11.67
N TYR A 527 -8.84 14.31 -12.61
CA TYR A 527 -9.41 13.00 -12.39
C TYR A 527 -8.64 12.22 -11.31
N ILE A 528 -7.32 12.03 -11.52
CA ILE A 528 -6.43 11.28 -10.61
C ILE A 528 -6.56 11.81 -9.18
N ARG A 529 -6.43 13.11 -8.96
CA ARG A 529 -6.51 13.71 -7.61
C ARG A 529 -7.85 13.44 -6.91
N ASN A 530 -8.94 13.26 -7.66
CA ASN A 530 -10.27 13.04 -7.11
C ASN A 530 -10.59 11.58 -6.82
N VAL A 531 -9.92 10.61 -7.45
CA VAL A 531 -10.29 9.19 -7.35
C VAL A 531 -9.20 8.29 -6.75
N THR A 532 -7.94 8.73 -6.74
CA THR A 532 -6.84 7.88 -6.26
C THR A 532 -6.94 7.58 -4.76
N SER A 533 -6.53 6.38 -4.35
CA SER A 533 -6.38 5.97 -2.96
C SER A 533 -5.02 5.27 -2.72
N PRO A 534 -4.53 5.16 -1.48
CA PRO A 534 -3.44 4.23 -1.17
C PRO A 534 -3.85 2.78 -1.43
N LEU A 535 -2.91 1.98 -1.93
CA LEU A 535 -3.18 0.57 -2.25
C LEU A 535 -3.05 -0.35 -1.03
N GLY A 536 -2.32 0.05 0.01
CA GLY A 536 -2.11 -0.79 1.20
C GLY A 536 -0.78 -1.52 1.25
N HIS A 537 0.25 -1.03 0.56
CA HIS A 537 1.58 -1.63 0.42
C HIS A 537 2.67 -0.75 1.04
N VAL A 538 2.37 -0.13 2.18
CA VAL A 538 3.26 0.82 2.84
C VAL A 538 4.52 0.16 3.43
N LEU A 539 5.68 0.76 3.15
CA LEU A 539 7.00 0.31 3.58
C LEU A 539 7.83 1.49 4.12
N GLY A 540 8.75 1.23 5.04
CA GLY A 540 9.88 2.14 5.33
C GLY A 540 9.70 3.10 6.51
N THR A 541 8.63 2.97 7.29
CA THR A 541 8.39 3.80 8.49
C THR A 541 9.39 3.58 9.62
N ALA A 542 10.11 2.46 9.63
CA ALA A 542 11.22 2.15 10.53
C ALA A 542 12.43 1.61 9.75
N ALA A 543 12.78 2.34 8.69
CA ALA A 543 13.76 1.94 7.69
C ALA A 543 15.08 1.33 8.22
N MET A 544 15.49 0.23 7.62
CA MET A 544 16.80 -0.38 7.74
C MET A 544 17.88 0.46 7.03
N SER A 545 19.05 0.51 7.64
CA SER A 545 20.21 1.25 7.12
C SER A 545 21.52 0.66 7.67
N PRO A 546 22.69 0.99 7.08
CA PRO A 546 23.98 0.57 7.62
C PRO A 546 24.14 1.02 9.07
N ARG A 547 24.92 0.28 9.88
CA ARG A 547 25.03 0.54 11.33
C ARG A 547 25.39 1.99 11.66
N ASN A 548 26.36 2.53 10.93
CA ASN A 548 26.89 3.89 11.15
C ASN A 548 26.15 4.98 10.36
N ALA A 549 25.01 4.67 9.74
CA ALA A 549 24.22 5.67 9.02
C ALA A 549 23.59 6.67 9.99
N SER A 550 23.60 7.96 9.62
CA SER A 550 22.97 9.05 10.38
C SER A 550 21.44 9.10 10.22
N TRP A 551 20.84 8.09 9.60
CA TRP A 551 19.42 7.96 9.31
C TRP A 551 19.01 6.50 9.49
N GLY A 552 17.71 6.26 9.50
CA GLY A 552 17.14 4.92 9.67
C GLY A 552 16.85 4.60 11.12
N VAL A 553 16.06 3.54 11.32
CA VAL A 553 15.59 3.11 12.64
C VAL A 553 16.24 1.80 13.05
N VAL A 554 16.48 0.89 12.11
CA VAL A 554 17.16 -0.38 12.39
C VAL A 554 18.48 -0.54 11.65
N ASP A 555 19.35 -1.33 12.27
CA ASP A 555 20.55 -1.88 11.68
C ASP A 555 20.23 -3.03 10.70
N PRO A 556 21.21 -3.50 9.90
CA PRO A 556 20.98 -4.57 8.93
C PRO A 556 20.61 -5.93 9.53
N ASP A 557 20.79 -6.08 10.85
CA ASP A 557 20.35 -7.21 11.65
C ASP A 557 19.03 -6.94 12.39
N PHE A 558 18.24 -5.96 11.94
CA PHE A 558 16.91 -5.61 12.46
C PHE A 558 16.89 -5.00 13.87
N ARG A 559 18.05 -4.78 14.51
CA ARG A 559 18.12 -4.15 15.83
C ARG A 559 17.83 -2.67 15.75
N VAL A 560 17.03 -2.16 16.69
CA VAL A 560 16.73 -0.72 16.77
C VAL A 560 17.98 0.04 17.19
N LYS A 561 18.36 1.05 16.39
CA LYS A 561 19.55 1.87 16.62
C LYS A 561 19.49 2.54 17.99
N GLY A 562 20.60 2.47 18.73
CA GLY A 562 20.70 3.06 20.07
C GLY A 562 20.04 2.24 21.18
N THR A 563 19.61 1.01 20.90
CA THR A 563 18.98 0.12 21.90
C THR A 563 19.68 -1.23 21.99
N LYS A 564 19.37 -1.97 23.05
CA LYS A 564 19.69 -3.40 23.23
C LYS A 564 18.39 -4.17 23.49
N GLY A 565 18.35 -5.44 23.08
CA GLY A 565 17.20 -6.32 23.35
C GLY A 565 15.95 -6.02 22.53
N LEU A 566 16.01 -5.14 21.53
CA LEU A 566 14.85 -4.73 20.71
C LEU A 566 15.13 -4.85 19.22
N ARG A 567 14.23 -5.52 18.50
CA ARG A 567 14.23 -5.60 17.03
C ARG A 567 12.90 -5.18 16.44
N ILE A 568 12.92 -4.86 15.15
CA ILE A 568 11.72 -4.67 14.34
C ILE A 568 11.77 -5.63 13.17
N VAL A 569 10.75 -6.47 13.00
CA VAL A 569 10.66 -7.43 11.89
C VAL A 569 9.28 -7.36 11.26
N ASP A 570 9.11 -6.41 10.34
CA ASP A 570 7.91 -6.26 9.50
C ASP A 570 8.19 -5.33 8.30
N ALA A 571 7.15 -4.95 7.55
CA ALA A 571 7.24 -4.07 6.38
C ALA A 571 7.84 -2.68 6.64
N SER A 572 7.87 -2.20 7.90
CA SER A 572 8.42 -0.89 8.25
C SER A 572 9.91 -0.75 7.95
N VAL A 573 10.67 -1.85 7.86
CA VAL A 573 12.13 -1.79 7.72
C VAL A 573 12.62 -1.63 6.27
N ILE A 574 11.76 -1.83 5.26
CA ILE A 574 12.16 -1.76 3.85
C ILE A 574 12.08 -0.31 3.36
N LYS A 575 13.21 0.29 2.95
CA LYS A 575 13.26 1.72 2.52
C LYS A 575 13.57 1.89 1.03
N LEU A 576 13.20 3.06 0.49
CA LEU A 576 13.62 3.62 -0.81
C LEU A 576 14.49 4.90 -0.67
N GLU A 577 15.47 5.09 -1.56
CA GLU A 577 16.48 6.18 -1.52
C GLU A 577 15.93 7.61 -1.76
N ILE A 578 16.60 8.62 -1.16
CA ILE A 578 16.40 10.07 -1.41
C ILE A 578 17.75 10.84 -1.35
N ASP A 579 17.93 11.81 -2.26
CA ASP A 579 19.00 12.82 -2.33
C ASP A 579 18.92 13.76 -1.12
N SER A 580 20.03 13.81 -0.38
CA SER A 580 20.11 14.51 0.91
C SER A 580 20.07 16.05 0.83
N PHE A 581 20.05 16.63 -0.38
CA PHE A 581 20.07 18.07 -0.62
C PHE A 581 18.86 18.57 -1.42
N SER A 582 18.46 17.87 -2.47
CA SER A 582 17.31 18.21 -3.30
C SER A 582 16.03 17.52 -2.84
N GLY A 583 16.11 16.38 -2.14
CA GLY A 583 14.97 15.53 -1.80
C GLY A 583 14.50 14.60 -2.93
N TYR A 584 15.26 14.46 -4.01
CA TYR A 584 14.92 13.60 -5.16
C TYR A 584 15.48 12.19 -5.01
N ARG A 585 14.81 11.15 -5.48
CA ARG A 585 15.38 9.79 -5.44
C ARG A 585 16.70 9.70 -6.24
N ILE A 586 17.69 9.00 -5.69
CA ILE A 586 18.97 8.71 -6.36
C ILE A 586 18.96 7.25 -6.79
N TYR A 587 19.54 6.99 -7.97
CA TYR A 587 19.71 5.65 -8.53
C TYR A 587 21.12 5.11 -8.22
N PRO A 588 21.33 3.80 -8.02
CA PRO A 588 22.65 3.19 -7.85
C PRO A 588 23.59 3.49 -9.02
N SER A 589 24.89 3.74 -8.77
CA SER A 589 25.95 4.11 -9.75
C SER A 589 25.88 5.51 -10.38
N LYS A 590 24.88 6.35 -10.04
CA LYS A 590 24.90 7.77 -10.36
C LYS A 590 24.77 8.64 -9.12
N GLY A 591 25.38 9.81 -9.20
CA GLY A 591 25.49 10.78 -8.11
C GLY A 591 26.91 10.90 -7.57
N THR A 592 27.24 12.08 -7.07
CA THR A 592 28.58 12.40 -6.56
C THR A 592 28.55 12.30 -5.04
N LEU A 593 29.40 11.41 -4.50
CA LEU A 593 29.69 11.39 -3.07
C LEU A 593 30.58 12.59 -2.74
N PHE A 594 30.17 13.41 -1.80
CA PHE A 594 30.97 14.51 -1.27
C PHE A 594 31.14 14.32 0.22
N VAL A 595 32.38 14.12 0.65
CA VAL A 595 32.73 14.10 2.06
C VAL A 595 33.21 15.50 2.42
N ARG A 596 32.46 16.19 3.28
CA ARG A 596 32.86 17.50 3.80
C ARG A 596 34.01 17.31 4.81
N SER A 597 34.79 18.35 5.05
CA SER A 597 35.97 18.32 5.94
C SER A 597 35.67 17.89 7.39
N ASP A 598 34.41 17.91 7.82
CA ASP A 598 33.93 17.39 9.11
C ASP A 598 33.47 15.92 9.04
N SER A 599 33.91 15.19 8.02
CA SER A 599 33.52 13.80 7.72
C SER A 599 32.02 13.61 7.42
N LYS A 600 31.25 14.70 7.27
CA LYS A 600 29.84 14.62 6.91
C LYS A 600 29.70 14.27 5.43
N VAL A 601 29.04 13.14 5.17
CA VAL A 601 28.83 12.61 3.82
C VAL A 601 27.55 13.21 3.22
N PHE A 602 27.66 13.77 2.02
CA PHE A 602 26.55 14.24 1.20
C PHE A 602 26.53 13.44 -0.11
N ARG A 603 25.35 12.96 -0.51
CA ARG A 603 25.16 12.26 -1.79
C ARG A 603 24.23 13.09 -2.66
N PHE A 604 24.75 13.56 -3.79
CA PHE A 604 24.04 14.42 -4.73
C PHE A 604 23.64 13.64 -5.98
N ALA A 605 22.39 13.74 -6.40
CA ALA A 605 21.79 13.11 -7.58
C ALA A 605 22.47 13.57 -8.89
N SER A 606 23.06 14.77 -8.90
CA SER A 606 23.75 15.33 -10.05
C SER A 606 24.94 16.21 -9.65
N SER A 607 25.87 16.42 -10.59
CA SER A 607 26.96 17.41 -10.46
C SER A 607 26.43 18.83 -10.24
N LYS A 608 25.23 19.13 -10.76
CA LYS A 608 24.53 20.40 -10.52
C LYS A 608 24.08 20.52 -9.06
N ASN A 609 23.50 19.48 -8.46
CA ASN A 609 23.15 19.47 -7.04
C ASN A 609 24.40 19.65 -6.16
N ALA A 610 25.50 18.96 -6.50
CA ALA A 610 26.78 19.11 -5.82
C ALA A 610 27.34 20.54 -5.93
N SER A 611 27.28 21.13 -7.13
CA SER A 611 27.72 22.51 -7.38
C SER A 611 26.87 23.52 -6.60
N LEU A 612 25.55 23.36 -6.59
CA LEU A 612 24.64 24.24 -5.86
C LEU A 612 24.81 24.14 -4.34
N PHE A 613 25.05 22.93 -3.84
CA PHE A 613 25.42 22.70 -2.45
C PHE A 613 26.72 23.40 -2.08
N ARG A 614 27.78 23.27 -2.91
CA ARG A 614 29.06 23.97 -2.72
C ARG A 614 28.91 25.49 -2.76
N GLN A 615 28.00 25.99 -3.60
CA GLN A 615 27.65 27.41 -3.68
C GLN A 615 26.73 27.88 -2.54
N ARG A 616 26.34 27.00 -1.59
CA ARG A 616 25.33 27.26 -0.54
C ARG A 616 24.01 27.80 -1.10
N LYS A 617 23.68 27.46 -2.35
CA LYS A 617 22.44 27.85 -3.02
C LYS A 617 21.47 26.70 -2.96
N ASN A 618 20.35 26.87 -2.25
CA ASN A 618 19.28 25.88 -2.29
C ASN A 618 18.69 25.85 -3.71
N PRO A 619 18.72 24.72 -4.46
CA PRO A 619 18.16 24.62 -5.81
C PRO A 619 16.68 25.04 -5.89
N ARG A 620 15.94 24.90 -4.78
CA ARG A 620 14.55 25.35 -4.64
C ARG A 620 14.40 26.88 -4.59
N LYS A 621 15.50 27.63 -4.44
CA LYS A 621 15.55 29.08 -4.23
C LYS A 621 16.31 29.86 -5.32
N ILE A 622 16.69 29.24 -6.45
CA ILE A 622 17.53 29.88 -7.47
C ILE A 622 16.69 30.63 -8.52
N ALA A 623 17.10 31.85 -8.89
CA ALA A 623 16.32 32.75 -9.75
C ALA A 623 16.07 32.22 -11.17
N TRP A 624 16.99 31.47 -11.81
CA TRP A 624 16.75 30.97 -13.17
C TRP A 624 15.68 29.87 -13.21
N THR A 625 15.51 29.07 -12.14
CA THR A 625 14.35 28.17 -12.01
C THR A 625 13.06 28.94 -11.76
N GLN A 626 13.11 30.15 -11.17
CA GLN A 626 11.95 31.07 -11.15
C GLN A 626 11.67 31.72 -12.51
N VAL A 627 12.69 32.01 -13.32
CA VAL A 627 12.53 32.54 -14.69
C VAL A 627 12.00 31.45 -15.62
N TYR A 628 12.51 30.23 -15.52
CA TYR A 628 11.96 29.04 -16.22
C TYR A 628 10.50 28.78 -15.81
N ARG A 629 10.18 28.85 -14.51
CA ARG A 629 8.79 28.75 -14.01
C ARG A 629 7.90 29.91 -14.50
N ARG A 630 8.43 31.14 -14.60
CA ARG A 630 7.73 32.31 -15.18
C ARG A 630 7.50 32.17 -16.69
N MET A 631 8.52 31.73 -17.44
CA MET A 631 8.44 31.54 -18.89
C MET A 631 7.51 30.40 -19.27
N HIS A 632 7.50 29.33 -18.48
CA HIS A 632 6.67 28.15 -18.74
C HIS A 632 5.40 28.09 -17.88
N LYS A 633 5.03 29.22 -17.23
CA LYS A 633 3.83 29.39 -16.40
C LYS A 633 3.61 28.33 -15.31
N LYS A 634 4.65 27.57 -14.92
CA LYS A 634 4.56 26.58 -13.84
C LYS A 634 4.60 27.28 -12.48
N GLY A 635 3.44 27.32 -11.81
CA GLY A 635 3.26 27.92 -10.48
C GLY A 635 2.79 29.38 -10.48
N ILE A 636 2.40 29.92 -11.64
CA ILE A 636 1.76 31.24 -11.75
C ILE A 636 0.52 31.11 -12.62
N THR A 637 -0.53 30.59 -12.00
CA THR A 637 -1.92 30.92 -12.33
C THR A 637 -2.68 31.05 -11.00
N GLU A 638 -2.27 32.01 -10.17
CA GLU A 638 -3.29 32.96 -9.75
C GLU A 638 -3.40 33.96 -10.89
N GLU A 639 -4.42 33.81 -11.72
CA GLU A 639 -4.91 34.93 -12.51
C GLU A 639 -5.32 36.03 -11.52
N VAL A 640 -4.43 36.97 -11.25
CA VAL A 640 -4.85 38.33 -10.89
C VAL A 640 -5.37 38.96 -12.18
N ALA A 641 -6.49 38.45 -12.67
CA ALA A 641 -7.46 39.33 -13.28
C ALA A 641 -7.82 40.31 -12.17
N LYS A 642 -7.55 41.60 -12.34
CA LYS A 642 -8.27 42.65 -11.61
C LYS A 642 -9.75 42.57 -12.00
N LYS A 643 -10.44 41.50 -11.58
CA LYS A 643 -11.86 41.55 -11.31
C LYS A 643 -11.97 42.53 -10.17
N ARG A 644 -12.57 43.70 -10.42
CA ARG A 644 -13.36 44.36 -9.38
C ARG A 644 -14.37 43.32 -8.91
N SER A 645 -14.01 42.51 -7.92
CA SER A 645 -14.97 41.70 -7.22
C SER A 645 -15.80 42.70 -6.43
N ARG A 646 -17.04 42.93 -6.88
CA ARG A 646 -18.06 43.31 -5.90
C ARG A 646 -18.08 42.16 -4.91
N ARG A 647 -17.46 42.38 -3.75
CA ARG A 647 -17.55 41.49 -2.61
C ARG A 647 -19.03 41.47 -2.23
N THR A 648 -19.76 40.48 -2.70
CA THR A 648 -21.09 40.19 -2.14
C THR A 648 -20.84 39.61 -0.77
N VAL A 649 -20.74 40.48 0.23
CA VAL A 649 -20.76 40.09 1.63
C VAL A 649 -22.12 39.46 1.85
N LYS A 650 -22.16 38.12 1.96
CA LYS A 650 -23.34 37.42 2.44
C LYS A 650 -23.44 37.70 3.92
N HIS A 651 -24.20 38.72 4.28
CA HIS A 651 -24.72 38.79 5.64
C HIS A 651 -25.69 37.63 5.83
N GLN A 652 -25.43 36.77 6.80
CA GLN A 652 -26.49 36.01 7.43
C GLN A 652 -27.42 37.05 8.07
N ARG A 653 -28.52 37.39 7.38
CA ARG A 653 -29.60 38.10 8.05
C ARG A 653 -30.19 37.10 9.04
N GLY A 654 -30.10 37.41 10.34
CA GLY A 654 -30.97 36.77 11.32
C GLY A 654 -32.41 36.93 10.84
N ILE A 655 -33.18 35.86 10.90
CA ILE A 655 -34.61 35.91 10.56
C ILE A 655 -35.30 36.62 11.73
N VAL A 656 -35.27 37.95 11.74
CA VAL A 656 -36.01 38.74 12.71
C VAL A 656 -37.46 38.81 12.23
N GLY A 657 -38.39 38.27 13.03
CA GLY A 657 -39.83 38.28 12.75
C GLY A 657 -40.42 37.03 12.09
N ALA A 658 -39.71 35.90 12.02
CA ALA A 658 -40.35 34.63 11.66
C ALA A 658 -40.97 33.96 12.89
N ASP A 659 -42.25 33.63 12.76
CA ASP A 659 -42.97 32.79 13.72
C ASP A 659 -42.27 31.42 13.88
N LEU A 660 -42.24 30.91 15.10
CA LEU A 660 -41.62 29.63 15.45
C LEU A 660 -42.21 28.47 14.64
N ASN A 661 -43.48 28.55 14.27
CA ASN A 661 -44.13 27.54 13.42
C ASN A 661 -43.55 27.49 12.00
N LEU A 662 -43.15 28.64 11.44
CA LEU A 662 -42.52 28.70 10.12
C LEU A 662 -41.07 28.17 10.15
N ILE A 663 -40.38 28.30 11.28
CA ILE A 663 -39.03 27.77 11.46
C ILE A 663 -39.09 26.24 11.63
N ALA A 664 -40.07 25.74 12.39
CA ALA A 664 -40.30 24.31 12.59
C ALA A 664 -40.69 23.61 11.27
N SER A 665 -41.58 24.21 10.47
CA SER A 665 -41.98 23.65 9.18
C SER A 665 -40.80 23.56 8.20
N LYS A 666 -39.96 24.59 8.13
CA LYS A 666 -38.75 24.58 7.29
C LYS A 666 -37.66 23.61 7.76
N ARG A 667 -37.57 23.33 9.07
CA ARG A 667 -36.63 22.35 9.62
C ARG A 667 -37.02 20.92 9.23
N ASN A 668 -38.32 20.65 9.14
CA ASN A 668 -38.88 19.32 8.86
C ASN A 668 -39.14 19.06 7.37
N GLU A 669 -38.93 20.02 6.48
CA GLU A 669 -39.03 19.78 5.03
C GLU A 669 -37.98 18.75 4.56
N ILE A 670 -38.40 17.73 3.81
CA ILE A 670 -37.49 16.73 3.24
C ILE A 670 -36.55 17.34 2.17
N PRO A 671 -35.30 16.87 2.06
CA PRO A 671 -34.26 17.49 1.21
C PRO A 671 -34.65 17.70 -0.25
N ALA A 672 -35.46 16.81 -0.82
CA ALA A 672 -35.95 16.91 -2.20
C ALA A 672 -36.82 18.16 -2.43
N VAL A 673 -37.71 18.49 -1.49
CA VAL A 673 -38.59 19.67 -1.57
C VAL A 673 -37.78 20.95 -1.47
N ARG A 674 -36.77 20.99 -0.59
CA ARG A 674 -35.84 22.12 -0.47
C ARG A 674 -35.04 22.34 -1.76
N LEU A 675 -34.61 21.26 -2.41
CA LEU A 675 -33.90 21.33 -3.68
C LEU A 675 -34.82 21.89 -4.77
N GLN A 676 -36.06 21.41 -4.86
CA GLN A 676 -37.03 21.82 -5.87
C GLN A 676 -37.43 23.30 -5.72
N GLN A 677 -37.71 23.76 -4.49
CA GLN A 677 -37.98 25.18 -4.19
C GLN A 677 -36.78 26.06 -4.53
N ARG A 678 -35.55 25.60 -4.23
CA ARG A 678 -34.31 26.32 -4.57
C ARG A 678 -34.11 26.42 -6.08
N MET A 679 -34.36 25.35 -6.82
CA MET A 679 -34.29 25.37 -8.28
C MET A 679 -35.35 26.29 -8.89
N ALA A 680 -36.60 26.25 -8.41
CA ALA A 680 -37.65 27.16 -8.86
C ALA A 680 -37.30 28.64 -8.62
N THR A 681 -36.74 28.95 -7.45
CA THR A 681 -36.29 30.32 -7.10
C THR A 681 -35.14 30.78 -8.00
N ILE A 682 -34.17 29.90 -8.29
CA ILE A 682 -33.06 30.19 -9.21
C ILE A 682 -33.59 30.43 -10.63
N THR A 683 -34.55 29.62 -11.10
CA THR A 683 -35.16 29.77 -12.42
C THR A 683 -35.91 31.10 -12.54
N LYS A 684 -36.71 31.48 -11.53
CA LYS A 684 -37.40 32.77 -11.50
C LYS A 684 -36.41 33.94 -11.57
N ALA A 685 -35.35 33.91 -10.76
CA ALA A 685 -34.31 34.95 -10.76
C ALA A 685 -33.55 35.04 -12.09
N LYS A 686 -33.31 33.91 -12.76
CA LYS A 686 -32.71 33.88 -14.11
C LYS A 686 -33.63 34.51 -15.16
N ASN A 687 -34.94 34.26 -15.07
CA ASN A 687 -35.92 34.83 -16.01
C ASN A 687 -36.07 36.35 -15.82
N GLU A 688 -36.17 36.84 -14.58
CA GLU A 688 -36.21 38.28 -14.28
C GLU A 688 -34.92 39.00 -14.73
N LYS A 689 -33.77 38.32 -14.64
CA LYS A 689 -32.50 38.85 -15.13
C LYS A 689 -32.48 38.94 -16.66
N LYS A 690 -32.99 37.92 -17.36
CA LYS A 690 -33.11 37.93 -18.82
C LYS A 690 -34.03 39.06 -19.30
N GLU A 691 -35.15 39.31 -18.65
CA GLU A 691 -36.04 40.43 -18.98
C GLU A 691 -35.36 41.80 -18.78
N LYS A 692 -34.58 41.96 -17.71
CA LYS A 692 -33.82 43.20 -17.46
C LYS A 692 -32.69 43.41 -18.46
N GLU A 693 -32.06 42.35 -18.94
CA GLU A 693 -31.01 42.42 -19.97
C GLU A 693 -31.61 42.72 -21.36
N ALA A 694 -32.77 42.14 -21.69
CA ALA A 694 -33.50 42.43 -22.93
C ALA A 694 -33.96 43.90 -23.04
N LYS A 695 -34.33 44.54 -21.92
CA LYS A 695 -34.64 45.97 -21.88
C LYS A 695 -33.42 46.89 -22.04
N LYS A 696 -32.19 46.38 -21.89
CA LYS A 696 -30.94 47.16 -22.03
C LYS A 696 -30.38 47.18 -23.46
N THR A 697 -30.72 46.20 -24.29
CA THR A 697 -30.22 46.09 -25.67
C THR A 697 -30.97 46.97 -26.68
N SER A 698 -32.11 47.58 -26.31
CA SER A 698 -32.89 48.43 -27.22
C SER A 698 -32.45 49.90 -27.30
N SER A 699 -31.36 50.31 -26.62
CA SER A 699 -30.93 51.72 -26.57
C SER A 699 -29.42 51.92 -26.70
N LYS A 700 -28.85 51.73 -27.89
CA LYS A 700 -27.59 52.40 -28.29
C LYS A 700 -27.34 52.35 -29.81
N PRO A 701 -27.08 53.50 -30.49
CA PRO A 701 -26.73 53.51 -31.91
C PRO A 701 -25.25 53.18 -32.16
N SER A 702 -24.98 52.54 -33.30
CA SER A 702 -23.67 52.06 -33.75
C SER A 702 -22.78 53.18 -34.32
N ARG A 703 -21.47 53.09 -34.11
CA ARG A 703 -20.46 53.97 -34.73
C ARG A 703 -19.38 53.10 -35.42
N PRO A 704 -18.84 53.48 -36.60
CA PRO A 704 -18.00 52.60 -37.41
C PRO A 704 -16.54 52.54 -36.93
N ALA A 705 -15.89 51.41 -37.23
CA ALA A 705 -14.53 51.06 -36.83
C ALA A 705 -13.44 51.75 -37.68
N GLN A 706 -12.30 52.10 -37.06
CA GLN A 706 -11.08 52.58 -37.73
C GLN A 706 -9.93 51.54 -37.65
N PRO A 707 -8.96 51.54 -38.59
CA PRO A 707 -7.94 50.50 -38.72
C PRO A 707 -6.74 50.67 -37.76
N SER A 708 -6.21 49.55 -37.27
CA SER A 708 -5.07 49.49 -36.35
C SER A 708 -3.70 49.60 -37.06
N GLY A 709 -2.90 50.63 -36.75
CA GLY A 709 -1.47 50.70 -37.09
C GLY A 709 -0.57 49.80 -36.22
N PRO A 710 0.68 49.55 -36.65
CA PRO A 710 1.54 48.47 -36.13
C PRO A 710 2.13 48.79 -34.74
N LYS A 711 2.11 47.80 -33.83
CA LYS A 711 2.70 47.91 -32.48
C LYS A 711 4.12 47.35 -32.46
N VAL A 712 5.11 48.25 -32.45
CA VAL A 712 6.53 47.94 -32.18
C VAL A 712 6.76 47.84 -30.66
N SER A 713 7.57 46.87 -30.22
CA SER A 713 7.81 46.54 -28.81
C SER A 713 8.82 47.47 -28.12
N LYS A 714 8.56 47.80 -26.85
CA LYS A 714 9.33 48.70 -25.97
C LYS A 714 10.65 48.09 -25.46
N GLN A 715 11.50 47.55 -26.34
CA GLN A 715 12.79 46.96 -25.92
C GLN A 715 14.02 47.56 -26.62
N GLN A 716 13.88 48.73 -27.24
CA GLN A 716 14.97 49.43 -27.95
C GLN A 716 15.22 50.89 -27.50
N MET A 717 14.78 51.29 -26.30
CA MET A 717 15.12 52.62 -25.76
C MET A 717 15.54 52.53 -24.28
N LYS A 718 16.86 52.48 -24.08
CA LYS A 718 17.69 52.80 -22.89
C LYS A 718 18.93 51.90 -22.98
N GLY A 719 20.04 52.27 -23.61
CA GLY A 719 20.73 53.56 -23.53
C GLY A 719 21.85 53.42 -22.51
N GLY A 720 23.04 53.03 -22.98
CA GLY A 720 24.28 53.08 -22.22
C GLY A 720 24.82 54.51 -22.09
N LYS A 721 25.35 54.81 -20.92
CA LYS A 721 26.39 55.80 -20.55
C LYS A 721 26.89 55.27 -19.19
N GLY A 722 28.16 54.99 -18.89
CA GLY A 722 29.44 55.52 -19.34
C GLY A 722 30.13 56.16 -18.12
N GLY A 723 31.32 55.69 -17.73
CA GLY A 723 32.27 56.48 -16.93
C GLY A 723 32.91 55.80 -15.71
N ARG A 724 34.19 55.42 -15.91
CA ARG A 724 35.30 55.14 -14.97
C ARG A 724 35.16 54.02 -13.94
#